data_AF-A0A7X6SY00-F1
#
_entry.id   AF-A0A7X6SY00-F1
#
_cell.length_a   1.000
_cell.length_b   1.000
_cell.length_c   1.000
_cell.angle_alpha   90.00
_cell.angle_beta   90.00
_cell.angle_gamma   90.00
#
_symmetry.space_group_name_H-M   'P 1'
#
loop_
_entity.id
_entity.type
_entity.pdbx_description
1 polymer ?
#
loop_
_entity_poly.entity_id
_entity_poly.type
_entity_poly.pdbx_seq_one_letter_code
_entity_poly.pdbx_strand_id
1 'polypeptide(L)'
;MPDWRDAAVRARFARDENVEKNTPASELSDWAGHICLSTSGTTGFSRCFVHDNLWINAQYDFLKNLLQVSDRLARDGVKEKAVAFIPWHHVLGFVTCFVMPQVFGNTMVIPAKPSPEAIVEACKKSGVTQFIAIPAVWNGVAQLVKKRFVEMSGKSAEDFDNMIELSLSYQKAGVDLPLPVEGILRMIREQLIGNTLYIAISGGGYILPETLRTMNGLGYYLVNGYGMTEIGIYAVVNSETLDDRLDGNVGDSQSDDAFMVVPLEGAESQDDEPCERGELAIRSDVVYCGSLRKGRFYPRDRDEWFHTGDIGRYCDGKIFLDGRVKDIILKADGENLYPDELEGFFEFVPGLQRIVIFGLSDGVYDEVALMVEPVPGADPATLAEAVAEINLALPLRQRIQRFFVSGQPLELSASAKVRRGPVAQAVAAGEWPLTEYPLSYRKQAAEVEIPTESEVQVATYFNRDLAADPEFIEVRNTVQAMVADVLNKEPEEVKASSYFSQDLGGDSLQSISLLTYAEVKYGLTIDERLFNRDLTVNDIAALVYRRIKGEFADGARGDLLRQSGSSDDCVVERIRTFEEMPELKAFAARRDSLSAALGTFGNPYFVAQDSSLRDVSYINGRKMLNFASYNYVGLSGDPEVNEAAIAAVRQYGTSASGSRLIAGEKTVHQDLEKALARWKGTEDSLVLVGGHSTNVTFIGNFCGARDLILYDVLSHNSIAEGVRLSQADARPFPHNDTEALEHLLKSRRDRYEKVLIVIEGAYSMDGDVAPVPEIVRLKKAYDCFLLVDEAHSMLVLGENGRGVDEYFGIDPSDIDIHMGTLSKGFGTCGGYLAGKHSLIEYLRYSLPGFVFSVGISPPLAAAVLKGIEIMERDNSRVKRLRRNIATFLKEAHRYGMDTCLAGETAVTPIMIGPDEVAFMLSKQLEDEGIIAPPAVFPAVAQGQARLRFCMTSEHTEEQIVYALEKLNALMESYPGLLKK
;
A
#
# COMPACT_ATOMS: atom_id res chain seq x y z
N MET A 1 -7.20 14.43 -5.41
CA MET A 1 -8.35 13.99 -4.60
C MET A 1 -8.66 15.01 -3.55
N PRO A 2 -9.94 15.40 -3.36
CA PRO A 2 -10.31 16.17 -2.20
C PRO A 2 -10.01 15.33 -0.96
N ASP A 3 -9.29 15.88 0.01
CA ASP A 3 -9.06 15.18 1.27
C ASP A 3 -10.36 15.12 2.08
N TRP A 4 -11.15 14.05 1.89
CA TRP A 4 -12.46 13.89 2.55
C TRP A 4 -12.36 13.74 4.08
N ARG A 5 -11.16 13.71 4.66
CA ARG A 5 -10.93 13.80 6.11
C ARG A 5 -10.79 15.24 6.58
N ASP A 6 -10.40 16.16 5.71
CA ASP A 6 -10.38 17.59 6.00
C ASP A 6 -11.83 18.07 6.23
N ALA A 7 -12.06 18.70 7.37
CA ALA A 7 -13.34 19.31 7.70
C ALA A 7 -13.70 20.45 6.73
N ALA A 8 -12.72 21.14 6.16
CA ALA A 8 -12.91 22.21 5.17
C ALA A 8 -13.25 21.65 3.79
N VAL A 9 -12.66 20.53 3.36
CA VAL A 9 -13.08 19.79 2.16
C VAL A 9 -14.49 19.23 2.37
N ARG A 10 -14.75 18.56 3.50
CA ARG A 10 -16.11 18.11 3.86
C ARG A 10 -17.09 19.27 3.98
N ALA A 11 -16.65 20.48 4.33
CA ALA A 11 -17.49 21.68 4.35
C ALA A 11 -17.69 22.27 2.95
N ARG A 12 -16.68 22.20 2.07
CA ARG A 12 -16.73 22.60 0.65
C ARG A 12 -17.73 21.75 -0.14
N PHE A 13 -17.85 20.47 0.22
CA PHE A 13 -18.85 19.53 -0.30
C PHE A 13 -20.04 19.31 0.64
N ALA A 14 -20.03 19.90 1.83
CA ALA A 14 -21.23 19.98 2.65
C ALA A 14 -22.18 20.91 1.93
N ARG A 15 -23.47 20.56 1.95
CA ARG A 15 -24.50 21.41 1.36
C ARG A 15 -24.33 22.81 1.97
N ASP A 16 -24.12 23.81 1.12
CA ASP A 16 -24.06 25.22 1.52
C ASP A 16 -25.45 25.64 1.99
N GLU A 17 -25.72 25.34 3.26
CA GLU A 17 -26.96 25.70 3.92
C GLU A 17 -26.83 27.14 4.37
N ASN A 18 -26.90 28.04 3.39
CA ASN A 18 -26.90 29.47 3.59
C ASN A 18 -27.75 29.83 4.83
N VAL A 19 -27.07 30.19 5.91
CA VAL A 19 -27.64 30.44 7.24
C VAL A 19 -28.60 31.65 7.22
N GLU A 20 -28.57 32.45 6.15
CA GLU A 20 -29.29 33.70 6.01
C GLU A 20 -30.77 33.57 5.59
N LYS A 21 -31.29 32.39 5.22
CA LYS A 21 -32.70 32.20 4.79
C LYS A 21 -33.42 31.06 5.51
N ASN A 22 -33.54 31.08 6.84
CA ASN A 22 -34.35 30.10 7.57
C ASN A 22 -35.49 30.75 8.34
N THR A 23 -36.70 30.20 8.20
CA THR A 23 -37.92 30.66 8.86
C THR A 23 -38.40 29.60 9.84
N PRO A 24 -38.85 29.94 11.06
CA PRO A 24 -39.55 29.00 11.92
C PRO A 24 -40.69 28.33 11.17
N ALA A 25 -40.78 27.00 11.20
CA ALA A 25 -41.80 26.26 10.46
C ALA A 25 -43.22 26.64 10.92
N SER A 26 -43.35 27.06 12.19
CA SER A 26 -44.58 27.61 12.78
C SER A 26 -45.02 28.96 12.22
N GLU A 27 -44.13 29.70 11.57
CA GLU A 27 -44.43 31.01 10.95
C GLU A 27 -44.83 30.88 9.47
N LEU A 28 -44.65 29.70 8.87
CA LEU A 28 -45.10 29.40 7.51
C LEU A 28 -46.55 28.88 7.55
N SER A 29 -47.44 29.53 6.81
CA SER A 29 -48.88 29.20 6.80
C SER A 29 -49.32 28.26 5.67
N ASP A 30 -48.45 27.95 4.71
CA ASP A 30 -48.79 27.22 3.48
C ASP A 30 -48.12 25.84 3.39
N TRP A 31 -48.47 24.95 4.31
CA TRP A 31 -47.98 23.56 4.32
C TRP A 31 -48.89 22.58 3.56
N ALA A 32 -50.04 23.03 3.04
CA ALA A 32 -51.07 22.13 2.50
C ALA A 32 -50.62 21.32 1.27
N GLY A 33 -49.71 21.88 0.46
CA GLY A 33 -49.10 21.21 -0.70
C GLY A 33 -47.79 20.50 -0.40
N HIS A 34 -47.42 20.32 0.87
CA HIS A 34 -46.11 19.80 1.26
C HIS A 34 -46.20 18.45 1.97
N ILE A 35 -45.23 17.58 1.69
CA ILE A 35 -45.05 16.30 2.36
C ILE A 35 -43.67 16.28 2.98
N CYS A 36 -43.62 16.02 4.28
CA CYS A 36 -42.36 15.80 4.97
C CYS A 36 -42.09 14.30 5.09
N LEU A 37 -40.98 13.86 4.50
CA LEU A 37 -40.49 12.49 4.59
C LEU A 37 -39.26 12.46 5.49
N SER A 38 -39.21 11.46 6.36
CA SER A 38 -38.12 11.28 7.32
C SER A 38 -37.20 10.16 6.86
N THR A 39 -35.89 10.40 6.91
CA THR A 39 -34.89 9.36 6.71
C THR A 39 -34.34 8.93 8.06
N SER A 40 -34.21 7.63 8.26
CA SER A 40 -33.51 7.01 9.39
C SER A 40 -32.08 6.60 8.99
N GLY A 41 -31.42 7.37 8.11
CA GLY A 41 -30.21 6.95 7.41
C GLY A 41 -29.10 6.39 8.32
N THR A 42 -28.22 5.57 7.75
CA THR A 42 -27.09 4.85 8.40
C THR A 42 -26.10 5.73 9.20
N THR A 43 -26.28 7.05 9.25
CA THR A 43 -25.29 8.05 9.73
C THR A 43 -25.76 8.95 10.89
N GLY A 44 -26.85 8.65 11.60
CA GLY A 44 -27.20 9.38 12.83
C GLY A 44 -28.69 9.70 12.98
N PHE A 45 -28.99 10.85 13.60
CA PHE A 45 -30.35 11.34 13.87
C PHE A 45 -31.22 11.43 12.62
N SER A 46 -32.53 11.21 12.78
CA SER A 46 -33.51 11.31 11.70
C SER A 46 -33.49 12.69 11.05
N ARG A 47 -33.44 12.72 9.71
CA ARG A 47 -33.51 13.95 8.92
C ARG A 47 -34.87 14.06 8.25
N CYS A 48 -35.42 15.27 8.20
CA CYS A 48 -36.72 15.55 7.62
C CYS A 48 -36.55 16.37 6.33
N PHE A 49 -36.93 15.78 5.21
CA PHE A 49 -36.95 16.43 3.90
C PHE A 49 -38.39 16.77 3.52
N VAL A 50 -38.58 17.92 2.89
CA VAL A 50 -39.86 18.47 2.49
C VAL A 50 -39.93 18.45 0.98
N HIS A 51 -41.02 17.89 0.48
CA HIS A 51 -41.39 17.82 -0.93
C HIS A 51 -42.69 18.62 -1.13
N ASP A 52 -42.90 19.14 -2.32
CA ASP A 52 -44.12 19.90 -2.67
C ASP A 52 -44.91 19.20 -3.78
N ASN A 53 -45.94 19.87 -4.29
CA ASN A 53 -46.79 19.36 -5.37
C ASN A 53 -46.04 19.07 -6.68
N LEU A 54 -44.99 19.82 -7.03
CA LEU A 54 -44.21 19.57 -8.24
C LEU A 54 -43.47 18.24 -8.13
N TRP A 55 -42.94 17.94 -6.94
CA TRP A 55 -42.29 16.66 -6.68
C TRP A 55 -43.26 15.48 -6.82
N ILE A 56 -44.48 15.62 -6.29
CA ILE A 56 -45.52 14.57 -6.40
C ILE A 56 -45.88 14.36 -7.88
N ASN A 57 -46.04 15.43 -8.65
CA ASN A 57 -46.30 15.35 -10.08
C ASN A 57 -45.15 14.67 -10.83
N ALA A 58 -43.90 15.01 -10.53
CA ALA A 58 -42.73 14.39 -11.15
C ALA A 58 -42.67 12.87 -10.87
N GLN A 59 -42.96 12.43 -9.64
CA GLN A 59 -43.04 11.00 -9.31
C GLN A 59 -44.21 10.31 -10.01
N TYR A 60 -45.35 10.98 -10.13
CA TYR A 60 -46.51 10.47 -10.86
C TYR A 60 -46.22 10.29 -12.35
N ASP A 61 -45.63 11.30 -13.00
CA ASP A 61 -45.28 11.29 -14.41
C ASP A 61 -44.20 10.24 -14.70
N PHE A 62 -43.20 10.12 -13.82
CA PHE A 62 -42.20 9.05 -13.89
C PHE A 62 -42.86 7.67 -13.89
N LEU A 63 -43.71 7.37 -12.90
CA LEU A 63 -44.41 6.08 -12.81
C LEU A 63 -45.28 5.80 -14.05
N LYS A 64 -45.97 6.83 -14.57
CA LYS A 64 -46.78 6.72 -15.78
C LYS A 64 -45.94 6.43 -17.02
N ASN A 65 -44.76 7.03 -17.14
CA ASN A 65 -43.87 6.82 -18.28
C ASN A 65 -43.33 5.38 -18.33
N LEU A 66 -43.16 4.72 -17.18
CA LEU A 66 -42.75 3.32 -17.16
C LEU A 66 -43.78 2.40 -17.84
N LEU A 67 -45.07 2.74 -17.84
CA LEU A 67 -46.12 1.99 -18.55
C LEU A 67 -46.07 2.13 -20.07
N GLN A 68 -45.38 3.14 -20.59
CA GLN A 68 -45.26 3.31 -22.05
C GLN A 68 -44.30 2.30 -22.67
N VAL A 69 -43.37 1.78 -21.87
CA VAL A 69 -42.32 0.85 -22.31
C VAL A 69 -42.72 -0.60 -22.02
N SER A 70 -43.34 -0.88 -20.87
CA SER A 70 -43.75 -2.22 -20.46
C SER A 70 -45.01 -2.21 -19.58
N ASP A 71 -45.82 -3.27 -19.66
CA ASP A 71 -46.98 -3.48 -18.78
C ASP A 71 -46.62 -4.12 -17.43
N ARG A 72 -45.31 -4.36 -17.17
CA ARG A 72 -44.79 -5.02 -15.96
C ARG A 72 -45.24 -4.38 -14.65
N LEU A 73 -45.49 -3.07 -14.63
CA LEU A 73 -45.95 -2.33 -13.46
C LEU A 73 -47.48 -2.25 -13.30
N ALA A 74 -48.24 -2.45 -14.38
CA ALA A 74 -49.69 -2.51 -14.34
C ALA A 74 -50.23 -3.10 -15.65
N ARG A 75 -50.75 -4.33 -15.58
CA ARG A 75 -51.41 -4.96 -16.74
C ARG A 75 -52.80 -4.41 -16.96
N ASP A 76 -53.17 -4.23 -18.22
CA ASP A 76 -54.52 -3.75 -18.57
C ASP A 76 -55.60 -4.72 -18.06
N GLY A 77 -56.64 -4.17 -17.44
CA GLY A 77 -57.75 -4.91 -16.85
C GLY A 77 -57.40 -5.79 -15.63
N VAL A 78 -56.15 -5.84 -15.17
CA VAL A 78 -55.72 -6.60 -13.99
C VAL A 78 -55.49 -5.68 -12.81
N LYS A 79 -56.19 -5.95 -11.70
CA LYS A 79 -55.92 -5.22 -10.45
C LYS A 79 -54.74 -5.86 -9.74
N GLU A 80 -53.55 -5.30 -9.96
CA GLU A 80 -52.32 -5.79 -9.34
C GLU A 80 -52.39 -5.75 -7.80
N LYS A 81 -51.64 -6.62 -7.14
CA LYS A 81 -51.60 -6.75 -5.69
C LYS A 81 -50.18 -6.50 -5.20
N ALA A 82 -49.96 -5.33 -4.62
CA ALA A 82 -48.65 -4.91 -4.10
C ALA A 82 -48.58 -5.15 -2.59
N VAL A 83 -47.52 -5.81 -2.13
CA VAL A 83 -47.28 -5.97 -0.69
C VAL A 83 -46.75 -4.66 -0.09
N ALA A 84 -47.43 -4.15 0.95
CA ALA A 84 -47.15 -2.85 1.56
C ALA A 84 -46.56 -3.04 2.96
N PHE A 85 -45.27 -3.36 3.04
CA PHE A 85 -44.54 -3.59 4.30
C PHE A 85 -43.43 -2.56 4.56
N ILE A 86 -43.02 -1.80 3.55
CA ILE A 86 -42.02 -0.72 3.69
C ILE A 86 -42.66 0.44 4.46
N PRO A 87 -41.99 1.07 5.45
CA PRO A 87 -42.61 2.13 6.22
C PRO A 87 -42.92 3.36 5.37
N TRP A 88 -44.12 3.91 5.51
CA TRP A 88 -44.65 4.97 4.63
C TRP A 88 -44.00 6.34 4.83
N HIS A 89 -43.32 6.55 5.97
CA HIS A 89 -42.58 7.78 6.22
C HIS A 89 -41.23 7.85 5.49
N HIS A 90 -40.80 6.73 4.88
CA HIS A 90 -39.68 6.69 3.93
C HIS A 90 -40.17 6.91 2.51
N VAL A 91 -39.34 7.53 1.67
CA VAL A 91 -39.72 7.84 0.28
C VAL A 91 -40.11 6.62 -0.54
N LEU A 92 -39.36 5.50 -0.44
CA LEU A 92 -39.67 4.29 -1.18
C LEU A 92 -41.02 3.72 -0.75
N GLY A 93 -41.29 3.69 0.56
CA GLY A 93 -42.58 3.27 1.09
C GLY A 93 -43.70 4.22 0.70
N PHE A 94 -43.47 5.53 0.76
CA PHE A 94 -44.45 6.54 0.34
C PHE A 94 -44.81 6.38 -1.14
N VAL A 95 -43.82 6.31 -2.03
CA VAL A 95 -44.08 6.20 -3.47
C VAL A 95 -44.72 4.85 -3.81
N THR A 96 -44.21 3.74 -3.27
CA THR A 96 -44.69 2.39 -3.63
C THR A 96 -45.99 1.97 -2.94
N CYS A 97 -46.20 2.38 -1.69
CA CYS A 97 -47.36 1.99 -0.91
C CYS A 97 -48.47 3.04 -0.93
N PHE A 98 -48.20 4.28 -1.33
CA PHE A 98 -49.21 5.35 -1.36
C PHE A 98 -49.42 5.98 -2.74
N VAL A 99 -48.37 6.38 -3.45
CA VAL A 99 -48.51 7.03 -4.78
C VAL A 99 -48.86 6.00 -5.85
N MET A 100 -48.06 4.94 -5.99
CA MET A 100 -48.20 3.91 -7.00
C MET A 100 -49.59 3.23 -7.03
N PRO A 101 -50.21 2.86 -5.88
CA PRO A 101 -51.56 2.31 -5.90
C PRO A 101 -52.63 3.30 -6.39
N GLN A 102 -52.39 4.61 -6.26
CA GLN A 102 -53.29 5.64 -6.82
C GLN A 102 -53.07 5.82 -8.33
N VAL A 103 -51.83 5.69 -8.81
CA VAL A 103 -51.52 5.78 -10.25
C VAL A 103 -52.08 4.57 -11.01
N PHE A 104 -51.85 3.36 -10.49
CA PHE A 104 -52.14 2.11 -11.19
C PHE A 104 -53.43 1.41 -10.73
N GLY A 105 -54.05 1.86 -9.64
CA GLY A 105 -55.26 1.24 -9.09
C GLY A 105 -55.00 -0.07 -8.33
N ASN A 106 -53.79 -0.28 -7.83
CA ASN A 106 -53.36 -1.55 -7.22
C ASN A 106 -54.08 -1.81 -5.88
N THR A 107 -54.27 -3.09 -5.56
CA THR A 107 -54.69 -3.54 -4.23
C THR A 107 -53.46 -3.62 -3.34
N MET A 108 -53.48 -2.92 -2.20
CA MET A 108 -52.42 -3.03 -1.20
C MET A 108 -52.68 -4.22 -0.29
N VAL A 109 -51.68 -5.10 -0.17
CA VAL A 109 -51.68 -6.23 0.76
C VAL A 109 -50.82 -5.84 1.95
N ILE A 110 -51.45 -5.49 3.07
CA ILE A 110 -50.76 -5.12 4.30
C ILE A 110 -50.60 -6.38 5.17
N PRO A 111 -49.36 -6.82 5.47
CA PRO A 111 -49.16 -7.96 6.34
C PRO A 111 -49.61 -7.64 7.76
N ALA A 112 -50.12 -8.65 8.47
CA ALA A 112 -50.64 -8.46 9.84
C ALA A 112 -49.57 -8.00 10.84
N LYS A 113 -48.30 -8.33 10.56
CA LYS A 113 -47.12 -7.94 11.32
C LYS A 113 -45.94 -7.75 10.36
N PRO A 114 -44.95 -6.91 10.72
CA PRO A 114 -43.75 -6.73 9.93
C PRO A 114 -42.73 -7.86 10.21
N SER A 115 -43.13 -9.12 10.04
CA SER A 115 -42.21 -10.27 10.13
C SER A 115 -42.10 -10.98 8.77
N PRO A 116 -40.94 -11.59 8.44
CA PRO A 116 -40.76 -12.30 7.17
C PRO A 116 -41.83 -13.36 6.91
N GLU A 117 -42.22 -14.11 7.95
CA GLU A 117 -43.24 -15.16 7.86
C GLU A 117 -44.61 -14.56 7.53
N ALA A 118 -44.97 -13.46 8.19
CA ALA A 118 -46.24 -12.77 7.97
C ALA A 118 -46.30 -12.12 6.57
N ILE A 119 -45.18 -11.62 6.06
CA ILE A 119 -45.06 -11.09 4.70
C ILE A 119 -45.24 -12.21 3.67
N VAL A 120 -44.49 -13.31 3.82
CA VAL A 120 -44.60 -14.48 2.94
C VAL A 120 -46.01 -15.09 2.97
N GLU A 121 -46.58 -15.22 4.17
CA GLU A 121 -47.95 -15.70 4.35
C GLU A 121 -48.97 -14.78 3.67
N ALA A 122 -48.83 -13.46 3.81
CA ALA A 122 -49.68 -12.47 3.15
C ALA A 122 -49.55 -12.55 1.62
N CYS A 123 -48.33 -12.73 1.10
CA CYS A 123 -48.06 -12.92 -0.32
C CYS A 123 -48.79 -14.15 -0.87
N LYS A 124 -48.65 -15.30 -0.19
CA LYS A 124 -49.29 -16.56 -0.61
C LYS A 124 -50.80 -16.52 -0.51
N LYS A 125 -51.35 -16.04 0.61
CA LYS A 125 -52.81 -15.99 0.83
C LYS A 125 -53.51 -15.03 -0.13
N SER A 126 -52.85 -13.94 -0.47
CA SER A 126 -53.45 -12.88 -1.29
C SER A 126 -53.13 -13.03 -2.78
N GLY A 127 -52.15 -13.87 -3.14
CA GLY A 127 -51.64 -13.98 -4.51
C GLY A 127 -51.00 -12.66 -4.95
N VAL A 128 -50.03 -12.17 -4.18
CA VAL A 128 -49.30 -10.93 -4.49
C VAL A 128 -48.65 -11.04 -5.87
N THR A 129 -48.77 -9.97 -6.65
CA THR A 129 -48.21 -9.85 -8.00
C THR A 129 -47.07 -8.85 -8.07
N GLN A 130 -46.93 -7.97 -7.08
CA GLN A 130 -45.85 -6.98 -7.02
C GLN A 130 -45.18 -6.97 -5.66
N PHE A 131 -43.86 -7.09 -5.66
CA PHE A 131 -43.04 -7.03 -4.46
C PHE A 131 -41.90 -6.05 -4.69
N ILE A 132 -41.97 -4.91 -4.02
CA ILE A 132 -40.91 -3.92 -4.03
C ILE A 132 -40.23 -3.96 -2.66
N ALA A 133 -38.91 -4.09 -2.65
CA ALA A 133 -38.13 -4.19 -1.43
C ALA A 133 -36.76 -3.51 -1.59
N ILE A 134 -36.10 -3.30 -0.46
CA ILE A 134 -34.71 -2.83 -0.44
C ILE A 134 -33.74 -4.00 -0.73
N PRO A 135 -32.51 -3.75 -1.21
CA PRO A 135 -31.55 -4.79 -1.56
C PRO A 135 -31.32 -5.85 -0.47
N ALA A 136 -31.24 -5.44 0.79
CA ALA A 136 -31.04 -6.35 1.93
C ALA A 136 -32.13 -7.44 2.05
N VAL A 137 -33.38 -7.14 1.65
CA VAL A 137 -34.45 -8.15 1.65
C VAL A 137 -34.20 -9.17 0.55
N TRP A 138 -33.80 -8.74 -0.64
CA TRP A 138 -33.53 -9.62 -1.78
C TRP A 138 -32.29 -10.49 -1.55
N ASN A 139 -31.20 -9.93 -1.04
CA ASN A 139 -29.99 -10.68 -0.68
C ASN A 139 -30.32 -11.77 0.34
N GLY A 140 -31.05 -11.41 1.41
CA GLY A 140 -31.49 -12.37 2.43
C GLY A 140 -32.39 -13.48 1.87
N VAL A 141 -33.27 -13.17 0.91
CA VAL A 141 -34.09 -14.19 0.22
C VAL A 141 -33.22 -15.12 -0.62
N ALA A 142 -32.32 -14.60 -1.45
CA ALA A 142 -31.43 -15.41 -2.30
C ALA A 142 -30.59 -16.38 -1.47
N GLN A 143 -30.03 -15.91 -0.35
CA GLN A 143 -29.27 -16.74 0.59
C GLN A 143 -30.10 -17.84 1.23
N LEU A 144 -31.29 -17.49 1.73
CA LEU A 144 -32.18 -18.44 2.38
C LEU A 144 -32.58 -19.58 1.43
N VAL A 145 -32.77 -19.26 0.14
CA VAL A 145 -33.12 -20.25 -0.88
C VAL A 145 -31.96 -21.21 -1.13
N LYS A 146 -30.76 -20.68 -1.40
CA LYS A 146 -29.56 -21.48 -1.66
C LYS A 146 -29.28 -22.41 -0.48
N LYS A 147 -29.35 -21.89 0.76
CA LYS A 147 -29.20 -22.67 1.99
C LYS A 147 -30.23 -23.79 2.12
N ARG A 148 -31.52 -23.48 1.95
CA ARG A 148 -32.59 -24.50 2.04
C ARG A 148 -32.49 -25.57 0.95
N PHE A 149 -32.06 -25.20 -0.25
CA PHE A 149 -31.84 -26.16 -1.32
C PHE A 149 -30.77 -27.19 -0.94
N VAL A 150 -29.63 -26.73 -0.43
CA VAL A 150 -28.54 -27.60 0.05
C VAL A 150 -29.04 -28.52 1.18
N GLU A 151 -29.74 -27.95 2.18
CA GLU A 151 -30.29 -28.70 3.32
C GLU A 151 -31.32 -29.77 2.92
N MET A 152 -32.22 -29.45 1.97
CA MET A 152 -33.31 -30.34 1.59
C MET A 152 -32.92 -31.40 0.55
N SER A 153 -32.00 -31.07 -0.36
CA SER A 153 -31.64 -31.96 -1.48
C SER A 153 -30.41 -32.83 -1.20
N GLY A 154 -29.58 -32.44 -0.21
CA GLY A 154 -28.28 -33.06 0.04
C GLY A 154 -27.24 -32.81 -1.06
N LYS A 155 -27.56 -31.92 -2.02
CA LYS A 155 -26.67 -31.50 -3.11
C LYS A 155 -25.78 -30.33 -2.68
N SER A 156 -24.71 -30.10 -3.44
CA SER A 156 -23.77 -29.00 -3.17
C SER A 156 -24.38 -27.63 -3.51
N ALA A 157 -23.76 -26.56 -3.02
CA ALA A 157 -24.09 -25.19 -3.43
C ALA A 157 -23.82 -24.98 -4.93
N GLU A 158 -22.79 -25.63 -5.47
CA GLU A 158 -22.44 -25.59 -6.89
C GLU A 158 -23.53 -26.21 -7.78
N ASP A 159 -24.21 -27.26 -7.31
CA ASP A 159 -25.37 -27.84 -8.00
C ASP A 159 -26.54 -26.85 -8.10
N PHE A 160 -26.71 -25.99 -7.09
CA PHE A 160 -27.72 -24.92 -7.13
C PHE A 160 -27.34 -23.86 -8.17
N ASP A 161 -26.08 -23.42 -8.17
CA ASP A 161 -25.59 -22.40 -9.09
C ASP A 161 -25.68 -22.90 -10.54
N ASN A 162 -25.29 -24.14 -10.80
CA ASN A 162 -25.46 -24.78 -12.11
C ASN A 162 -26.93 -24.85 -12.56
N MET A 163 -27.87 -25.04 -11.63
CA MET A 163 -29.30 -25.03 -11.93
C MET A 163 -29.81 -23.61 -12.26
N ILE A 164 -29.32 -22.59 -11.55
CA ILE A 164 -29.62 -21.18 -11.82
C ILE A 164 -29.06 -20.79 -13.20
N GLU A 165 -27.81 -21.13 -13.50
CA GLU A 165 -27.18 -20.86 -14.79
C GLU A 165 -27.89 -21.54 -15.95
N LEU A 166 -28.32 -22.80 -15.77
CA LEU A 166 -29.14 -23.50 -16.76
C LEU A 166 -30.48 -22.77 -16.98
N SER A 167 -31.12 -22.26 -15.93
CA SER A 167 -32.35 -21.48 -16.05
C SER A 167 -32.13 -20.19 -16.84
N LEU A 168 -31.08 -19.44 -16.50
CA LEU A 168 -30.73 -18.19 -17.18
C LEU A 168 -30.37 -18.42 -18.65
N SER A 169 -29.64 -19.50 -18.99
CA SER A 169 -29.29 -19.81 -20.38
C SER A 169 -30.52 -20.12 -21.23
N TYR A 170 -31.51 -20.82 -20.67
CA TYR A 170 -32.78 -21.11 -21.35
C TYR A 170 -33.63 -19.86 -21.53
N GLN A 171 -33.71 -19.01 -20.50
CA GLN A 171 -34.37 -17.70 -20.58
C GLN A 171 -33.73 -16.81 -21.67
N LYS A 172 -32.40 -16.78 -21.73
CA LYS A 172 -31.65 -16.03 -22.76
C LYS A 172 -31.90 -16.56 -24.17
N ALA A 173 -32.04 -17.87 -24.32
CA ALA A 173 -32.36 -18.51 -25.59
C ALA A 173 -33.86 -18.45 -25.96
N GLY A 174 -34.72 -17.97 -25.07
CA GLY A 174 -36.16 -17.87 -25.29
C GLY A 174 -36.87 -19.23 -25.41
N VAL A 175 -36.34 -20.27 -24.74
CA VAL A 175 -36.87 -21.64 -24.78
C VAL A 175 -37.30 -22.11 -23.40
N ASP A 176 -38.33 -22.96 -23.36
CA ASP A 176 -38.86 -23.51 -22.11
C ASP A 176 -37.85 -24.43 -21.42
N LEU A 177 -37.71 -24.26 -20.10
CA LEU A 177 -36.88 -25.11 -19.25
C LEU A 177 -37.35 -26.57 -19.27
N PRO A 178 -36.44 -27.56 -19.17
CA PRO A 178 -36.83 -28.96 -19.06
C PRO A 178 -37.75 -29.17 -17.86
N LEU A 179 -38.86 -29.90 -18.06
CA LEU A 179 -39.89 -30.15 -17.04
C LEU A 179 -39.37 -30.57 -15.65
N PRO A 180 -38.31 -31.39 -15.51
CA PRO A 180 -37.76 -31.74 -14.20
C PRO A 180 -37.15 -30.54 -13.46
N VAL A 181 -36.44 -29.66 -14.18
CA VAL A 181 -35.78 -28.49 -13.61
C VAL A 181 -36.81 -27.43 -13.26
N GLU A 182 -37.75 -27.15 -14.18
CA GLU A 182 -38.84 -26.21 -13.93
C GLU A 182 -39.74 -26.67 -12.76
N GLY A 183 -39.95 -27.98 -12.61
CA GLY A 183 -40.67 -28.54 -11.47
C GLY A 183 -40.01 -28.21 -10.12
N ILE A 184 -38.68 -28.30 -10.05
CA ILE A 184 -37.90 -27.98 -8.82
C ILE A 184 -37.97 -26.47 -8.54
N LEU A 185 -37.70 -25.63 -9.55
CA LEU A 185 -37.74 -24.18 -9.39
C LEU A 185 -39.14 -23.71 -8.97
N ARG A 186 -40.19 -24.29 -9.54
CA ARG A 186 -41.59 -24.02 -9.16
C ARG A 186 -41.86 -24.38 -7.70
N MET A 187 -41.38 -25.53 -7.23
CA MET A 187 -41.51 -25.92 -5.81
C MET A 187 -40.80 -24.91 -4.89
N ILE A 188 -39.62 -24.43 -5.28
CA ILE A 188 -38.89 -23.41 -4.52
C ILE A 188 -39.70 -22.10 -4.47
N ARG A 189 -40.18 -21.61 -5.62
CA ARG A 189 -41.02 -20.40 -5.68
C ARG A 189 -42.29 -20.52 -4.84
N GLU A 190 -42.94 -21.69 -4.82
CA GLU A 190 -44.12 -21.97 -3.97
C GLU A 190 -43.82 -21.89 -2.47
N GLN A 191 -42.60 -22.22 -2.06
CA GLN A 191 -42.16 -22.09 -0.68
C GLN A 191 -41.80 -20.64 -0.29
N LEU A 192 -41.45 -19.81 -1.27
CA LEU A 192 -41.12 -18.38 -1.10
C LEU A 192 -42.35 -17.48 -1.27
N ILE A 193 -42.32 -16.55 -2.22
CA ILE A 193 -43.36 -15.55 -2.45
C ILE A 193 -44.59 -16.17 -3.16
N GLY A 194 -44.38 -17.27 -3.90
CA GLY A 194 -45.35 -17.91 -4.79
C GLY A 194 -45.05 -17.68 -6.27
N ASN A 195 -45.81 -18.34 -7.14
CA ASN A 195 -45.69 -18.24 -8.62
C ASN A 195 -46.53 -17.09 -9.22
N THR A 196 -47.26 -16.33 -8.40
CA THR A 196 -48.11 -15.23 -8.88
C THR A 196 -47.36 -13.92 -9.03
N LEU A 197 -46.11 -13.86 -8.54
CA LEU A 197 -45.29 -12.65 -8.60
C LEU A 197 -44.98 -12.32 -10.05
N TYR A 198 -45.42 -11.13 -10.48
CA TYR A 198 -45.29 -10.66 -11.85
C TYR A 198 -44.10 -9.70 -12.02
N ILE A 199 -43.85 -8.89 -10.99
CA ILE A 199 -42.67 -8.00 -10.91
C ILE A 199 -42.13 -7.96 -9.49
N ALA A 200 -40.81 -8.01 -9.38
CA ALA A 200 -40.04 -7.73 -8.19
C ALA A 200 -39.10 -6.54 -8.47
N ILE A 201 -39.00 -5.59 -7.55
CA ILE A 201 -38.09 -4.45 -7.68
C ILE A 201 -37.21 -4.34 -6.44
N SER A 202 -35.90 -4.23 -6.66
CA SER A 202 -34.93 -3.81 -5.67
C SER A 202 -34.71 -2.30 -5.77
N GLY A 203 -35.01 -1.54 -4.73
CA GLY A 203 -34.93 -0.08 -4.76
C GLY A 203 -34.16 0.52 -3.59
N GLY A 204 -33.37 1.56 -3.86
CA GLY A 204 -32.78 2.43 -2.83
C GLY A 204 -31.30 2.19 -2.50
N GLY A 205 -30.57 1.42 -3.32
CA GLY A 205 -29.13 1.23 -3.19
C GLY A 205 -28.58 0.11 -4.07
N TYR A 206 -27.28 -0.15 -3.96
CA TYR A 206 -26.58 -1.24 -4.64
C TYR A 206 -27.16 -2.62 -4.27
N ILE A 207 -27.26 -3.50 -5.27
CA ILE A 207 -27.65 -4.91 -5.11
C ILE A 207 -26.54 -5.79 -5.68
N LEU A 208 -26.37 -6.99 -5.11
CA LEU A 208 -25.38 -7.93 -5.61
C LEU A 208 -25.81 -8.50 -6.97
N PRO A 209 -24.90 -8.56 -7.97
CA PRO A 209 -25.15 -9.25 -9.22
C PRO A 209 -25.63 -10.69 -9.02
N GLU A 210 -25.06 -11.40 -8.04
CA GLU A 210 -25.44 -12.78 -7.72
C GLU A 210 -26.89 -12.91 -7.23
N THR A 211 -27.39 -11.91 -6.49
CA THR A 211 -28.80 -11.85 -6.08
C THR A 211 -29.70 -11.70 -7.30
N LEU A 212 -29.33 -10.86 -8.27
CA LEU A 212 -30.07 -10.70 -9.52
C LEU A 212 -30.11 -11.99 -10.32
N ARG A 213 -28.95 -12.67 -10.46
CA ARG A 213 -28.83 -13.98 -11.13
C ARG A 213 -29.70 -15.02 -10.46
N THR A 214 -29.57 -15.17 -9.13
CA THR A 214 -30.35 -16.15 -8.36
C THR A 214 -31.84 -15.91 -8.51
N MET A 215 -32.31 -14.68 -8.28
CA MET A 215 -33.75 -14.39 -8.31
C MET A 215 -34.34 -14.50 -9.70
N ASN A 216 -33.65 -14.00 -10.74
CA ASN A 216 -34.10 -14.15 -12.12
C ASN A 216 -33.99 -15.61 -12.59
N GLY A 217 -32.97 -16.36 -12.18
CA GLY A 217 -32.82 -17.78 -12.47
C GLY A 217 -33.85 -18.66 -11.76
N LEU A 218 -34.34 -18.27 -10.58
CA LEU A 218 -35.50 -18.89 -9.95
C LEU A 218 -36.78 -18.69 -10.78
N GLY A 219 -36.80 -17.77 -11.75
CA GLY A 219 -37.95 -17.45 -12.60
C GLY A 219 -38.75 -16.23 -12.14
N TYR A 220 -38.22 -15.42 -11.21
CA TYR A 220 -38.80 -14.12 -10.89
C TYR A 220 -38.33 -13.05 -11.87
N TYR A 221 -39.15 -12.03 -12.10
CA TYR A 221 -38.73 -10.84 -12.83
C TYR A 221 -38.22 -9.81 -11.80
N LEU A 222 -36.95 -9.90 -11.42
CA LEU A 222 -36.33 -8.95 -10.48
C LEU A 222 -35.51 -7.91 -11.25
N VAL A 223 -35.83 -6.64 -11.00
CA VAL A 223 -35.17 -5.47 -11.58
C VAL A 223 -34.71 -4.49 -10.51
N ASN A 224 -33.81 -3.58 -10.85
CA ASN A 224 -33.26 -2.59 -9.92
C ASN A 224 -33.84 -1.21 -10.15
N GLY A 225 -33.76 -0.37 -9.12
CA GLY A 225 -34.08 1.04 -9.22
C GLY A 225 -33.30 1.89 -8.22
N TYR A 226 -33.08 3.14 -8.62
CA TYR A 226 -32.37 4.13 -7.85
C TYR A 226 -33.30 5.21 -7.33
N GLY A 227 -33.08 5.58 -6.07
CA GLY A 227 -33.80 6.65 -5.40
C GLY A 227 -33.29 6.87 -3.99
N MET A 228 -33.48 8.09 -3.50
CA MET A 228 -33.16 8.48 -2.13
C MET A 228 -34.21 9.46 -1.62
N THR A 229 -34.25 9.72 -0.30
CA THR A 229 -35.33 10.57 0.25
C THR A 229 -35.31 11.97 -0.35
N GLU A 230 -34.12 12.48 -0.68
CA GLU A 230 -33.95 13.78 -1.31
C GLU A 230 -34.46 13.88 -2.75
N ILE A 231 -34.51 12.77 -3.52
CA ILE A 231 -34.86 12.82 -4.96
C ILE A 231 -36.08 11.96 -5.33
N GLY A 232 -36.66 11.20 -4.41
CA GLY A 232 -37.68 10.21 -4.79
C GLY A 232 -37.11 9.00 -5.51
N ILE A 233 -37.97 8.32 -6.27
CA ILE A 233 -37.54 7.31 -7.24
C ILE A 233 -37.10 8.06 -8.49
N TYR A 234 -35.87 7.80 -8.92
CA TYR A 234 -35.23 8.50 -10.04
C TYR A 234 -35.11 7.61 -11.28
N ALA A 235 -34.65 6.37 -11.12
CA ALA A 235 -34.47 5.43 -12.22
C ALA A 235 -34.96 4.04 -11.82
N VAL A 236 -35.46 3.26 -12.77
CA VAL A 236 -35.83 1.86 -12.62
C VAL A 236 -35.53 1.14 -13.94
N VAL A 237 -34.89 -0.02 -13.87
CA VAL A 237 -34.69 -0.88 -15.04
C VAL A 237 -36.05 -1.33 -15.56
N ASN A 238 -36.34 -0.99 -16.81
CA ASN A 238 -37.61 -1.30 -17.46
C ASN A 238 -37.38 -2.02 -18.80
N SER A 239 -36.73 -3.18 -18.73
CA SER A 239 -36.34 -3.99 -19.90
C SER A 239 -36.75 -5.45 -19.74
N GLU A 240 -37.28 -6.05 -20.81
CA GLU A 240 -37.56 -7.49 -20.87
C GLU A 240 -36.28 -8.31 -21.12
N THR A 241 -35.24 -7.68 -21.66
CA THR A 241 -33.95 -8.31 -21.94
C THR A 241 -33.34 -8.85 -20.66
N LEU A 242 -32.88 -10.10 -20.68
CA LEU A 242 -32.28 -10.71 -19.51
C LEU A 242 -30.96 -10.03 -19.13
N ASP A 243 -30.12 -9.70 -20.11
CA ASP A 243 -28.81 -9.08 -19.86
C ASP A 243 -28.96 -7.73 -19.12
N ASP A 244 -29.93 -6.89 -19.51
CA ASP A 244 -30.23 -5.62 -18.84
C ASP A 244 -30.73 -5.80 -17.38
N ARG A 245 -31.24 -6.97 -17.03
CA ARG A 245 -31.68 -7.28 -15.65
C ARG A 245 -30.56 -7.81 -14.79
N LEU A 246 -29.48 -8.31 -15.40
CA LEU A 246 -28.38 -9.01 -14.73
C LEU A 246 -27.09 -8.17 -14.66
N ASP A 247 -26.92 -7.17 -15.52
CA ASP A 247 -25.71 -6.33 -15.58
C ASP A 247 -25.51 -5.41 -14.35
N GLY A 248 -26.53 -5.28 -13.49
CA GLY A 248 -26.47 -4.49 -12.26
C GLY A 248 -26.81 -3.01 -12.42
N ASN A 249 -27.26 -2.56 -13.60
CA ASN A 249 -27.73 -1.19 -13.79
C ASN A 249 -29.00 -0.91 -12.97
N VAL A 250 -29.30 0.36 -12.70
CA VAL A 250 -30.48 0.83 -11.95
C VAL A 250 -31.51 1.56 -12.83
N GLY A 251 -31.32 1.51 -14.14
CA GLY A 251 -32.17 2.13 -15.16
C GLY A 251 -31.50 3.32 -15.83
N ASP A 252 -32.23 3.89 -16.78
CA ASP A 252 -31.78 5.02 -17.59
C ASP A 252 -31.98 6.34 -16.85
N SER A 253 -31.23 7.37 -17.25
CA SER A 253 -31.51 8.74 -16.81
C SER A 253 -32.84 9.23 -17.38
N GLN A 254 -33.61 9.99 -16.59
CA GLN A 254 -34.88 10.57 -17.07
C GLN A 254 -34.68 11.65 -18.15
N SER A 255 -33.54 12.35 -18.12
CA SER A 255 -33.16 13.37 -19.10
C SER A 255 -31.67 13.70 -18.98
N ASP A 256 -31.01 13.90 -20.11
CA ASP A 256 -29.59 14.27 -20.17
C ASP A 256 -29.32 15.66 -19.55
N ASP A 257 -30.30 16.57 -19.55
CA ASP A 257 -30.14 17.93 -18.99
C ASP A 257 -30.34 18.00 -17.46
N ALA A 258 -30.80 16.89 -16.86
CA ALA A 258 -31.20 16.77 -15.46
C ALA A 258 -30.28 15.87 -14.62
N PHE A 259 -29.26 15.27 -15.24
CA PHE A 259 -28.31 14.34 -14.61
C PHE A 259 -26.90 14.64 -15.06
N MET A 260 -25.93 14.53 -14.16
CA MET A 260 -24.52 14.54 -14.52
C MET A 260 -23.71 13.65 -13.58
N VAL A 261 -22.59 13.14 -14.09
CA VAL A 261 -21.55 12.50 -13.29
C VAL A 261 -20.45 13.53 -13.03
N VAL A 262 -20.23 13.87 -11.77
CA VAL A 262 -19.19 14.82 -11.34
C VAL A 262 -17.91 14.04 -11.05
N PRO A 263 -16.81 14.24 -11.80
CA PRO A 263 -15.55 13.54 -11.56
C PRO A 263 -15.00 13.83 -10.16
N LEU A 264 -14.38 12.83 -9.54
CA LEU A 264 -13.65 13.00 -8.28
C LEU A 264 -12.31 13.71 -8.57
N GLU A 265 -11.97 14.83 -7.89
CA GLU A 265 -10.75 15.60 -8.19
C GLU A 265 -9.51 14.68 -8.18
N GLY A 266 -8.66 14.69 -9.22
CA GLY A 266 -7.45 13.86 -9.27
C GLY A 266 -7.63 12.42 -9.76
N ALA A 267 -8.82 12.05 -10.26
CA ALA A 267 -8.95 10.93 -11.18
C ALA A 267 -8.58 11.43 -12.59
N GLU A 268 -7.41 11.10 -13.09
CA GLU A 268 -7.14 11.22 -14.53
C GLU A 268 -8.07 10.24 -15.25
N SER A 269 -8.84 10.74 -16.21
CA SER A 269 -9.59 9.88 -17.13
C SER A 269 -8.58 9.01 -17.86
N GLN A 270 -8.62 7.69 -17.63
CA GLN A 270 -7.95 6.77 -18.54
C GLN A 270 -8.66 6.91 -19.90
N ASP A 271 -7.94 7.41 -20.90
CA ASP A 271 -8.44 7.75 -22.24
C ASP A 271 -9.01 6.54 -23.05
N ASP A 272 -9.15 5.36 -22.44
CA ASP A 272 -9.62 4.11 -23.06
C ASP A 272 -10.91 3.52 -22.45
N GLU A 273 -11.56 4.13 -21.44
CA GLU A 273 -12.85 3.64 -20.90
C GLU A 273 -14.07 4.43 -21.42
N PRO A 274 -15.10 3.77 -22.01
CA PRO A 274 -16.30 4.41 -22.56
C PRO A 274 -17.34 4.85 -21.50
N CYS A 275 -16.97 4.90 -20.21
CA CYS A 275 -17.88 5.13 -19.09
C CYS A 275 -17.46 6.32 -18.23
N GLU A 276 -18.39 7.22 -17.91
CA GLU A 276 -18.15 8.29 -16.94
C GLU A 276 -18.31 7.75 -15.51
N ARG A 277 -17.36 8.06 -14.62
CA ARG A 277 -17.39 7.61 -13.21
C ARG A 277 -17.21 8.79 -12.25
N GLY A 278 -18.04 8.87 -11.22
CA GLY A 278 -17.99 9.97 -10.26
C GLY A 278 -19.21 10.07 -9.35
N GLU A 279 -19.35 11.22 -8.68
CA GLU A 279 -20.53 11.51 -7.86
C GLU A 279 -21.74 11.83 -8.75
N LEU A 280 -22.90 11.24 -8.45
CA LEU A 280 -24.13 11.52 -9.19
C LEU A 280 -24.73 12.85 -8.72
N ALA A 281 -25.02 13.75 -9.67
CA ALA A 281 -25.73 15.00 -9.40
C ALA A 281 -26.99 15.13 -10.24
N ILE A 282 -28.07 15.62 -9.63
CA ILE A 282 -29.39 15.71 -10.24
C ILE A 282 -29.94 17.13 -10.16
N ARG A 283 -30.59 17.59 -11.22
CA ARG A 283 -31.30 18.87 -11.24
C ARG A 283 -32.65 18.68 -11.93
N SER A 284 -33.70 18.52 -11.13
CA SER A 284 -35.06 18.22 -11.62
C SER A 284 -36.09 18.48 -10.51
N ASP A 285 -37.37 18.56 -10.88
CA ASP A 285 -38.52 18.65 -9.95
C ASP A 285 -38.62 17.47 -8.97
N VAL A 286 -37.90 16.38 -9.24
CA VAL A 286 -37.76 15.24 -8.32
C VAL A 286 -36.90 15.57 -7.09
N VAL A 287 -36.14 16.66 -7.08
CA VAL A 287 -35.35 17.10 -5.92
C VAL A 287 -36.27 17.78 -4.88
N TYR A 288 -36.09 17.46 -3.60
CA TYR A 288 -36.80 18.07 -2.48
C TYR A 288 -36.70 19.61 -2.44
N CYS A 289 -37.73 20.31 -1.94
CA CYS A 289 -37.77 21.78 -1.87
C CYS A 289 -37.19 22.37 -0.58
N GLY A 290 -36.89 21.55 0.43
CA GLY A 290 -36.23 22.03 1.64
C GLY A 290 -36.16 21.00 2.77
N SER A 291 -35.49 21.33 3.86
CA SER A 291 -35.36 20.43 5.03
C SER A 291 -35.89 21.07 6.31
N LEU A 292 -36.40 20.24 7.23
CA LEU A 292 -36.85 20.66 8.55
C LEU A 292 -35.82 20.26 9.60
N ARG A 293 -35.32 21.23 10.37
CA ARG A 293 -34.32 21.00 11.44
C ARG A 293 -34.63 21.86 12.64
N LYS A 294 -34.74 21.24 13.81
CA LYS A 294 -35.03 21.92 15.09
C LYS A 294 -36.21 22.93 15.00
N GLY A 295 -37.27 22.55 14.27
CA GLY A 295 -38.47 23.37 14.09
C GLY A 295 -38.35 24.53 13.08
N ARG A 296 -37.26 24.61 12.31
CA ARG A 296 -37.05 25.61 11.25
C ARG A 296 -37.04 24.97 9.86
N PHE A 297 -37.55 25.68 8.86
CA PHE A 297 -37.53 25.27 7.46
C PHE A 297 -36.37 25.92 6.73
N TYR A 298 -35.63 25.10 5.98
CA TYR A 298 -34.48 25.47 5.18
C TYR A 298 -34.83 25.21 3.71
N PRO A 299 -35.22 26.24 2.94
CA PRO A 299 -35.59 26.09 1.54
C PRO A 299 -34.37 25.73 0.69
N ARG A 300 -34.61 25.02 -0.43
CA ARG A 300 -33.63 24.67 -1.44
C ARG A 300 -34.11 25.17 -2.81
N ASP A 301 -33.19 25.70 -3.60
CA ASP A 301 -33.43 25.97 -5.01
C ASP A 301 -33.28 24.68 -5.82
N ARG A 302 -34.27 24.37 -6.66
CA ARG A 302 -34.24 23.18 -7.54
C ARG A 302 -33.46 23.40 -8.83
N ASP A 303 -33.18 24.66 -9.17
CA ASP A 303 -32.35 25.01 -10.32
C ASP A 303 -30.85 24.75 -10.03
N GLU A 304 -30.49 24.50 -8.77
CA GLU A 304 -29.15 24.11 -8.35
C GLU A 304 -28.94 22.59 -8.45
N TRP A 305 -27.76 22.20 -8.95
CA TRP A 305 -27.33 20.80 -8.94
C TRP A 305 -27.35 20.21 -7.53
N PHE A 306 -28.06 19.10 -7.40
CA PHE A 306 -28.12 18.31 -6.18
C PHE A 306 -27.13 17.17 -6.22
N HIS A 307 -26.01 17.36 -5.53
CA HIS A 307 -25.03 16.31 -5.24
C HIS A 307 -25.65 15.26 -4.31
N THR A 308 -25.81 14.04 -4.83
CA THR A 308 -26.52 12.95 -4.13
C THR A 308 -25.66 12.34 -3.02
N GLY A 309 -24.34 12.43 -3.13
CA GLY A 309 -23.39 11.69 -2.30
C GLY A 309 -23.28 10.20 -2.64
N ASP A 310 -23.99 9.72 -3.66
CA ASP A 310 -23.87 8.37 -4.21
C ASP A 310 -22.88 8.41 -5.40
N ILE A 311 -21.95 7.45 -5.44
CA ILE A 311 -20.98 7.26 -6.53
C ILE A 311 -21.57 6.27 -7.52
N GLY A 312 -21.42 6.57 -8.81
CA GLY A 312 -21.86 5.68 -9.86
C GLY A 312 -21.06 5.82 -11.14
N ARG A 313 -21.37 4.89 -12.06
CA ARG A 313 -20.90 4.91 -13.44
C ARG A 313 -22.08 5.17 -14.37
N TYR A 314 -21.85 5.93 -15.43
CA TYR A 314 -22.80 6.15 -16.51
C TYR A 314 -22.20 5.58 -17.80
N CYS A 315 -22.81 4.50 -18.28
CA CYS A 315 -22.36 3.74 -19.45
C CYS A 315 -23.55 3.53 -20.38
N ASP A 316 -23.43 3.93 -21.64
CA ASP A 316 -24.45 3.67 -22.67
C ASP A 316 -25.89 4.07 -22.27
N GLY A 317 -26.06 5.20 -21.58
CA GLY A 317 -27.37 5.69 -21.14
C GLY A 317 -27.89 5.11 -19.82
N LYS A 318 -27.16 4.14 -19.24
CA LYS A 318 -27.54 3.43 -18.01
C LYS A 318 -26.72 3.89 -16.81
N ILE A 319 -27.39 3.96 -15.66
CA ILE A 319 -26.77 4.29 -14.38
C ILE A 319 -26.38 3.00 -13.65
N PHE A 320 -25.17 2.97 -13.10
CA PHE A 320 -24.68 1.92 -12.21
C PHE A 320 -24.26 2.56 -10.88
N LEU A 321 -24.58 1.94 -9.75
CA LEU A 321 -24.20 2.44 -8.42
C LEU A 321 -22.98 1.67 -7.92
N ASP A 322 -21.93 2.38 -7.52
CA ASP A 322 -20.70 1.78 -6.97
C ASP A 322 -20.62 1.96 -5.44
N GLY A 323 -21.26 2.98 -4.86
CA GLY A 323 -21.23 3.20 -3.41
C GLY A 323 -21.59 4.62 -2.97
N ARG A 324 -21.06 5.08 -1.83
CA ARG A 324 -21.25 6.43 -1.29
C ARG A 324 -19.94 7.15 -1.07
N VAL A 325 -19.89 8.45 -1.42
CA VAL A 325 -18.70 9.31 -1.27
C VAL A 325 -18.10 9.23 0.14
N LYS A 326 -18.95 9.30 1.16
CA LYS A 326 -18.53 9.31 2.57
C LYS A 326 -18.09 7.94 3.12
N ASP A 327 -18.38 6.87 2.38
CA ASP A 327 -18.09 5.50 2.78
C ASP A 327 -16.91 4.91 1.96
N ILE A 328 -16.28 5.70 1.09
CA ILE A 328 -15.07 5.31 0.36
C ILE A 328 -13.93 5.09 1.37
N ILE A 329 -13.28 3.94 1.28
CA ILE A 329 -12.08 3.62 2.05
C ILE A 329 -10.86 3.99 1.19
N LEU A 330 -10.02 4.89 1.70
CA LEU A 330 -8.81 5.36 1.02
C LEU A 330 -7.61 4.50 1.43
N LYS A 331 -7.01 3.80 0.48
CA LYS A 331 -5.84 2.93 0.71
C LYS A 331 -4.52 3.68 0.56
N ALA A 332 -3.47 3.16 1.18
CA ALA A 332 -2.12 3.72 1.18
C ALA A 332 -1.45 3.83 -0.20
N ASP A 333 -1.95 3.07 -1.17
CA ASP A 333 -1.57 3.12 -2.58
C ASP A 333 -2.31 4.23 -3.37
N GLY A 334 -3.25 4.95 -2.75
CA GLY A 334 -4.07 5.98 -3.39
C GLY A 334 -5.33 5.47 -4.08
N GLU A 335 -5.63 4.16 -4.01
CA GLU A 335 -6.85 3.59 -4.59
C GLU A 335 -8.09 3.80 -3.70
N ASN A 336 -9.24 4.02 -4.35
CA ASN A 336 -10.55 4.12 -3.71
C ASN A 336 -11.23 2.76 -3.65
N LEU A 337 -11.51 2.26 -2.44
CA LEU A 337 -12.25 1.01 -2.23
C LEU A 337 -13.70 1.30 -1.82
N TYR A 338 -14.65 0.59 -2.43
CA TYR A 338 -16.09 0.75 -2.21
C TYR A 338 -16.64 -0.40 -1.36
N PRO A 339 -16.99 -0.16 -0.07
CA PRO A 339 -17.33 -1.25 0.85
C PRO A 339 -18.60 -2.03 0.50
N ASP A 340 -19.59 -1.40 -0.13
CA ASP A 340 -20.86 -2.06 -0.47
C ASP A 340 -20.67 -3.13 -1.58
N GLU A 341 -19.75 -2.91 -2.52
CA GLU A 341 -19.32 -3.92 -3.50
C GLU A 341 -18.58 -5.07 -2.78
N LEU A 342 -17.66 -4.71 -1.90
CA LEU A 342 -16.79 -5.69 -1.23
C LEU A 342 -17.55 -6.59 -0.23
N GLU A 343 -18.54 -6.03 0.49
CA GLU A 343 -19.43 -6.77 1.38
C GLU A 343 -20.15 -7.91 0.63
N GLY A 344 -20.42 -7.71 -0.67
CA GLY A 344 -21.09 -8.68 -1.51
C GLY A 344 -20.41 -10.03 -1.62
N PHE A 345 -19.08 -10.04 -1.62
CA PHE A 345 -18.31 -11.28 -1.70
C PHE A 345 -18.44 -12.13 -0.43
N PHE A 346 -18.58 -11.48 0.74
CA PHE A 346 -18.62 -12.15 2.04
C PHE A 346 -20.03 -12.45 2.54
N GLU A 347 -21.07 -11.87 1.92
CA GLU A 347 -22.45 -12.00 2.41
C GLU A 347 -22.87 -13.48 2.50
N PHE A 348 -22.40 -14.32 1.58
CA PHE A 348 -22.83 -15.72 1.43
C PHE A 348 -22.11 -16.73 2.34
N VAL A 349 -21.23 -16.30 3.24
CA VAL A 349 -20.52 -17.22 4.14
C VAL A 349 -21.50 -17.95 5.07
N PRO A 350 -21.50 -19.30 5.10
CA PRO A 350 -22.39 -20.08 5.96
C PRO A 350 -22.17 -19.78 7.44
N GLY A 351 -23.23 -19.40 8.16
CA GLY A 351 -23.19 -19.12 9.61
C GLY A 351 -23.07 -17.64 9.96
N LEU A 352 -23.00 -16.74 8.97
CA LEU A 352 -23.11 -15.30 9.18
C LEU A 352 -24.56 -14.86 9.29
N GLN A 353 -24.82 -13.96 10.24
CA GLN A 353 -26.10 -13.28 10.40
C GLN A 353 -26.06 -11.89 9.77
N ARG A 354 -24.97 -11.14 9.94
CA ARG A 354 -24.76 -9.79 9.38
C ARG A 354 -23.27 -9.51 9.17
N ILE A 355 -22.96 -8.56 8.29
CA ILE A 355 -21.60 -8.11 8.01
C ILE A 355 -21.53 -6.60 7.86
N VAL A 356 -20.33 -6.04 8.00
CA VAL A 356 -20.02 -4.65 7.65
C VAL A 356 -18.53 -4.51 7.36
N ILE A 357 -18.19 -3.85 6.26
CA ILE A 357 -16.82 -3.45 5.93
C ILE A 357 -16.66 -1.97 6.21
N PHE A 358 -15.57 -1.59 6.85
CA PHE A 358 -15.24 -0.21 7.16
C PHE A 358 -13.73 0.01 7.17
N GLY A 359 -13.34 1.26 6.98
CA GLY A 359 -11.97 1.70 7.17
C GLY A 359 -11.66 1.87 8.66
N LEU A 360 -10.55 1.27 9.11
CA LEU A 360 -9.93 1.60 10.38
C LEU A 360 -8.82 2.61 10.12
N SER A 361 -9.07 3.85 10.53
CA SER A 361 -8.15 4.96 10.27
C SER A 361 -7.12 5.08 11.39
N ASP A 362 -5.85 4.99 11.01
CA ASP A 362 -4.71 5.38 11.87
C ASP A 362 -4.24 6.82 11.58
N GLY A 363 -4.92 7.54 10.66
CA GLY A 363 -4.75 8.98 10.43
C GLY A 363 -4.55 9.39 8.98
N VAL A 364 -3.89 8.58 8.14
CA VAL A 364 -3.58 8.94 6.73
C VAL A 364 -4.19 7.98 5.67
N TYR A 365 -4.37 6.71 5.99
CA TYR A 365 -5.04 5.74 5.12
C TYR A 365 -5.79 4.75 6.00
N ASP A 366 -6.80 4.11 5.43
CA ASP A 366 -7.67 3.23 6.18
C ASP A 366 -7.31 1.77 5.92
N GLU A 367 -7.09 1.01 7.00
CA GLU A 367 -7.05 -0.45 6.92
C GLU A 367 -8.46 -1.00 6.65
N VAL A 368 -8.58 -1.97 5.75
CA VAL A 368 -9.89 -2.54 5.39
C VAL A 368 -10.26 -3.61 6.40
N ALA A 369 -11.25 -3.32 7.25
CA ALA A 369 -11.76 -4.26 8.23
C ALA A 369 -13.13 -4.82 7.84
N LEU A 370 -13.28 -6.15 7.92
CA LEU A 370 -14.58 -6.82 7.90
C LEU A 370 -14.98 -7.18 9.33
N MET A 371 -16.14 -6.71 9.78
CA MET A 371 -16.77 -7.18 11.01
C MET A 371 -18.05 -7.96 10.73
N VAL A 372 -18.23 -9.07 11.45
CA VAL A 372 -19.38 -9.95 11.26
C VAL A 372 -20.13 -10.24 12.57
N GLU A 373 -21.45 -10.42 12.46
CA GLU A 373 -22.32 -10.95 13.50
C GLU A 373 -22.62 -12.42 13.15
N PRO A 374 -22.20 -13.40 13.97
CA PRO A 374 -22.46 -14.81 13.72
C PRO A 374 -23.89 -15.20 14.16
N VAL A 375 -24.47 -16.21 13.52
CA VAL A 375 -25.73 -16.82 13.99
C VAL A 375 -25.49 -17.48 15.37
N PRO A 376 -26.47 -17.47 16.30
CA PRO A 376 -26.30 -18.13 17.61
C PRO A 376 -25.88 -19.60 17.47
N GLY A 377 -24.72 -19.94 18.05
CA GLY A 377 -24.15 -21.28 18.00
C GLY A 377 -23.26 -21.58 16.80
N ALA A 378 -23.07 -20.62 15.87
CA ALA A 378 -22.06 -20.72 14.83
C ALA A 378 -20.66 -20.65 15.45
N ASP A 379 -19.74 -21.49 14.97
CA ASP A 379 -18.35 -21.50 15.41
C ASP A 379 -17.57 -20.36 14.71
N PRO A 380 -17.04 -19.37 15.46
CA PRO A 380 -16.27 -18.28 14.90
C PRO A 380 -15.02 -18.71 14.13
N ALA A 381 -14.41 -19.86 14.48
CA ALA A 381 -13.25 -20.38 13.76
C ALA A 381 -13.63 -20.88 12.36
N THR A 382 -14.72 -21.65 12.24
CA THR A 382 -15.28 -22.06 10.95
C THR A 382 -15.65 -20.86 10.07
N LEU A 383 -16.15 -19.76 10.67
CA LEU A 383 -16.43 -18.52 9.96
C LEU A 383 -15.16 -17.84 9.46
N ALA A 384 -14.11 -17.79 10.29
CA ALA A 384 -12.81 -17.24 9.91
C ALA A 384 -12.19 -17.99 8.72
N GLU A 385 -12.29 -19.32 8.70
CA GLU A 385 -11.82 -20.15 7.58
C GLU A 385 -12.53 -19.80 6.27
N ALA A 386 -13.86 -19.73 6.28
CA ALA A 386 -14.65 -19.41 5.09
C ALA A 386 -14.41 -17.96 4.61
N VAL A 387 -14.27 -17.01 5.54
CA VAL A 387 -13.91 -15.62 5.20
C VAL A 387 -12.51 -15.53 4.62
N ALA A 388 -11.54 -16.27 5.17
CA ALA A 388 -10.17 -16.34 4.64
C ALA A 388 -10.13 -16.92 3.22
N GLU A 389 -10.91 -17.97 2.97
CA GLU A 389 -11.04 -18.60 1.64
C GLU A 389 -11.57 -17.60 0.59
N ILE A 390 -12.66 -16.90 0.89
CA ILE A 390 -13.22 -15.88 0.01
C ILE A 390 -12.25 -14.72 -0.17
N ASN A 391 -11.62 -14.25 0.91
CA ASN A 391 -10.67 -13.14 0.84
C ASN A 391 -9.46 -13.45 -0.04
N LEU A 392 -8.99 -14.70 -0.04
CA LEU A 392 -7.89 -15.14 -0.92
C LEU A 392 -8.28 -15.13 -2.40
N ALA A 393 -9.55 -15.41 -2.72
CA ALA A 393 -10.06 -15.37 -4.09
C ALA A 393 -10.23 -13.94 -4.63
N LEU A 394 -10.20 -12.92 -3.77
CA LEU A 394 -10.29 -11.52 -4.19
C LEU A 394 -8.95 -11.02 -4.76
N PRO A 395 -8.98 -10.10 -5.75
CA PRO A 395 -7.81 -9.33 -6.18
C PRO A 395 -7.12 -8.68 -4.98
N LEU A 396 -5.79 -8.63 -4.96
CA LEU A 396 -5.00 -8.14 -3.82
C LEU A 396 -5.47 -6.76 -3.32
N ARG A 397 -5.74 -5.85 -4.26
CA ARG A 397 -6.29 -4.52 -4.02
C ARG A 397 -7.70 -4.47 -3.42
N GLN A 398 -8.46 -5.56 -3.45
CA GLN A 398 -9.80 -5.68 -2.86
C GLN A 398 -9.79 -6.50 -1.56
N ARG A 399 -8.67 -7.10 -1.16
CA ARG A 399 -8.61 -7.94 0.04
C ARG A 399 -8.84 -7.14 1.32
N ILE A 400 -9.59 -7.75 2.24
CA ILE A 400 -9.73 -7.29 3.61
C ILE A 400 -8.44 -7.62 4.39
N GLN A 401 -8.06 -6.72 5.29
CA GLN A 401 -6.82 -6.81 6.05
C GLN A 401 -7.08 -7.29 7.48
N ARG A 402 -8.25 -6.99 8.03
CA ARG A 402 -8.66 -7.39 9.38
C ARG A 402 -10.04 -8.04 9.38
N PHE A 403 -10.21 -9.07 10.20
CA PHE A 403 -11.47 -9.78 10.36
C PHE A 403 -11.87 -9.86 11.82
N PHE A 404 -13.04 -9.29 12.13
CA PHE A 404 -13.59 -9.21 13.47
C PHE A 404 -14.92 -9.96 13.58
N VAL A 405 -15.08 -10.65 14.69
CA VAL A 405 -16.37 -11.18 15.12
C VAL A 405 -16.90 -10.28 16.24
N SER A 406 -18.09 -9.73 16.04
CA SER A 406 -18.70 -8.80 16.98
C SER A 406 -19.17 -9.52 18.25
N GLY A 407 -18.78 -9.01 19.42
CA GLY A 407 -19.20 -9.51 20.74
C GLY A 407 -20.59 -9.03 21.16
N GLN A 408 -21.21 -8.13 20.38
CA GLN A 408 -22.58 -7.66 20.54
C GLN A 408 -23.30 -7.60 19.19
N PRO A 409 -24.66 -7.59 19.13
CA PRO A 409 -25.38 -7.44 17.87
C PRO A 409 -25.01 -6.13 17.15
N LEU A 410 -24.82 -6.19 15.82
CA LEU A 410 -24.50 -5.01 15.02
C LEU A 410 -25.68 -4.03 15.02
N GLU A 411 -25.38 -2.74 15.21
CA GLU A 411 -26.40 -1.70 15.22
C GLU A 411 -27.07 -1.54 13.86
N LEU A 412 -28.39 -1.69 13.83
CA LEU A 412 -29.19 -1.55 12.63
C LEU A 412 -29.84 -0.17 12.52
N SER A 413 -29.95 0.33 11.30
CA SER A 413 -30.89 1.40 10.96
C SER A 413 -32.34 0.89 11.02
N ALA A 414 -33.31 1.80 10.97
CA ALA A 414 -34.73 1.41 10.85
C ALA A 414 -35.05 0.64 9.55
N SER A 415 -34.14 0.69 8.55
CA SER A 415 -34.20 -0.10 7.32
C SER A 415 -33.42 -1.42 7.40
N ALA A 416 -33.05 -1.87 8.60
CA ALA A 416 -32.29 -3.10 8.85
C ALA A 416 -30.91 -3.19 8.17
N LYS A 417 -30.30 -2.06 7.78
CA LYS A 417 -28.90 -2.00 7.30
C LYS A 417 -27.97 -1.73 8.49
N VAL A 418 -26.80 -2.36 8.52
CA VAL A 418 -25.78 -2.08 9.55
C VAL A 418 -25.31 -0.62 9.44
N ARG A 419 -25.22 0.06 10.57
CA ARG A 419 -24.75 1.45 10.64
C ARG A 419 -23.22 1.50 10.63
N ARG A 420 -22.62 1.46 9.43
CA ARG A 420 -21.15 1.46 9.19
C ARG A 420 -20.39 2.54 9.98
N GLY A 421 -20.80 3.80 9.88
CA GLY A 421 -20.12 4.92 10.55
C GLY A 421 -20.04 4.78 12.08
N PRO A 422 -21.18 4.59 12.79
CA PRO A 422 -21.17 4.33 14.23
C PRO A 422 -20.36 3.11 14.64
N VAL A 423 -20.43 2.03 13.86
CA VAL A 423 -19.63 0.82 14.10
C VAL A 423 -18.13 1.14 13.96
N ALA A 424 -17.71 1.77 12.87
CA ALA A 424 -16.33 2.17 12.65
C ALA A 424 -15.81 3.11 13.76
N GLN A 425 -16.62 4.08 14.18
CA GLN A 425 -16.27 5.02 15.26
C GLN A 425 -16.11 4.32 16.61
N ALA A 426 -17.02 3.41 16.97
CA ALA A 426 -16.97 2.70 18.23
C ALA A 426 -15.83 1.66 18.27
N VAL A 427 -15.54 1.02 17.14
CA VAL A 427 -14.37 0.13 17.01
C VAL A 427 -13.08 0.93 17.12
N ALA A 428 -12.96 2.06 16.40
CA ALA A 428 -11.79 2.94 16.46
C ALA A 428 -11.57 3.55 17.86
N ALA A 429 -12.64 3.83 18.60
CA ALA A 429 -12.57 4.31 19.98
C ALA A 429 -12.25 3.20 21.00
N GLY A 430 -12.17 1.93 20.59
CA GLY A 430 -11.99 0.79 21.48
C GLY A 430 -13.21 0.49 22.38
N GLU A 431 -14.37 1.06 22.04
CA GLU A 431 -15.61 0.94 22.83
C GLU A 431 -16.47 -0.26 22.40
N TRP A 432 -16.16 -0.87 21.25
CA TRP A 432 -16.91 -2.01 20.72
C TRP A 432 -16.31 -3.36 21.17
N PRO A 433 -17.07 -4.24 21.84
CA PRO A 433 -16.60 -5.58 22.18
C PRO A 433 -16.49 -6.42 20.89
N LEU A 434 -15.28 -6.85 20.56
CA LEU A 434 -14.98 -7.65 19.37
C LEU A 434 -13.89 -8.68 19.65
N THR A 435 -13.78 -9.69 18.80
CA THR A 435 -12.68 -10.66 18.78
C THR A 435 -12.12 -10.72 17.38
N GLU A 436 -10.82 -10.56 17.24
CA GLU A 436 -10.12 -10.64 15.95
C GLU A 436 -9.71 -12.08 15.65
N TYR A 437 -9.91 -12.49 14.40
CA TYR A 437 -9.52 -13.81 13.90
C TYR A 437 -8.57 -13.65 12.71
N PRO A 438 -7.55 -14.51 12.60
CA PRO A 438 -6.59 -14.43 11.50
C PRO A 438 -7.24 -14.84 10.18
N LEU A 439 -6.85 -14.16 9.09
CA LEU A 439 -7.27 -14.45 7.73
C LEU A 439 -6.42 -15.56 7.05
N SER A 440 -5.81 -16.44 7.85
CA SER A 440 -4.99 -17.55 7.36
C SER A 440 -5.84 -18.81 7.16
N TYR A 441 -5.99 -19.24 5.91
CA TYR A 441 -6.64 -20.52 5.56
C TYR A 441 -5.72 -21.71 5.89
N ARG A 442 -6.32 -22.81 6.34
CA ARG A 442 -5.73 -24.16 6.36
C ARG A 442 -6.77 -25.10 5.79
N LYS A 443 -6.59 -25.64 4.57
CA LYS A 443 -7.34 -26.84 4.20
C LYS A 443 -6.62 -27.76 3.22
N GLN A 444 -6.66 -29.01 3.63
CA GLN A 444 -6.25 -30.27 3.02
C GLN A 444 -6.05 -30.27 1.50
N ALA A 445 -4.85 -30.75 1.14
CA ALA A 445 -4.35 -31.05 -0.20
C ALA A 445 -5.40 -31.62 -1.18
N ALA A 446 -5.61 -30.86 -2.26
CA ALA A 446 -5.95 -31.42 -3.55
C ALA A 446 -4.69 -32.06 -4.19
N GLU A 447 -4.89 -33.14 -4.93
CA GLU A 447 -3.86 -34.01 -5.52
C GLU A 447 -2.73 -33.24 -6.20
N VAL A 448 -1.50 -33.56 -5.79
CA VAL A 448 -0.29 -32.80 -6.15
C VAL A 448 0.52 -33.55 -7.19
N GLU A 449 0.84 -32.85 -8.28
CA GLU A 449 1.90 -33.26 -9.21
C GLU A 449 3.24 -33.34 -8.47
N ILE A 450 3.81 -34.54 -8.47
CA ILE A 450 5.07 -34.85 -7.81
C ILE A 450 6.19 -34.10 -8.57
N PRO A 451 7.02 -33.29 -7.87
CA PRO A 451 8.12 -32.57 -8.50
C PRO A 451 9.09 -33.50 -9.22
N THR A 452 9.62 -33.04 -10.34
CA THR A 452 10.58 -33.78 -11.16
C THR A 452 11.95 -33.89 -10.47
N GLU A 453 12.73 -34.91 -10.80
CA GLU A 453 14.03 -35.19 -10.16
C GLU A 453 15.04 -34.02 -10.27
N SER A 454 14.90 -33.18 -11.31
CA SER A 454 15.67 -31.95 -11.48
C SER A 454 15.30 -30.83 -10.50
N GLU A 455 14.04 -30.77 -10.05
CA GLU A 455 13.58 -29.70 -9.14
C GLU A 455 14.04 -29.91 -7.70
N VAL A 456 14.36 -31.15 -7.34
CA VAL A 456 14.88 -31.53 -6.01
C VAL A 456 16.40 -31.37 -5.93
N GLN A 457 17.13 -31.53 -7.06
CA GLN A 457 18.60 -31.39 -7.08
C GLN A 457 19.10 -29.94 -6.99
N VAL A 458 18.24 -28.96 -7.26
CA VAL A 458 18.62 -27.53 -7.40
C VAL A 458 18.31 -26.70 -6.14
N ALA A 459 17.58 -27.27 -5.17
CA ALA A 459 17.10 -26.55 -3.99
C ALA A 459 18.00 -26.76 -2.76
N THR A 460 18.18 -25.72 -1.94
CA THR A 460 19.08 -25.72 -0.77
C THR A 460 18.40 -26.19 0.53
N TYR A 461 17.14 -25.82 0.74
CA TYR A 461 16.37 -26.08 1.96
C TYR A 461 15.17 -27.00 1.70
N PHE A 462 14.70 -27.09 0.46
CA PHE A 462 13.67 -28.03 0.04
C PHE A 462 14.25 -29.45 -0.16
N ASN A 463 13.47 -30.48 0.21
CA ASN A 463 13.83 -31.89 -0.02
C ASN A 463 12.59 -32.70 -0.48
N ARG A 464 12.81 -33.93 -0.94
CA ARG A 464 11.75 -34.78 -1.49
C ARG A 464 10.68 -35.17 -0.46
N ASP A 465 11.04 -35.23 0.82
CA ASP A 465 10.12 -35.57 1.90
C ASP A 465 9.12 -34.43 2.19
N LEU A 466 9.58 -33.17 2.09
CA LEU A 466 8.73 -31.97 2.17
C LEU A 466 7.74 -31.90 0.99
N ALA A 467 8.14 -32.36 -0.19
CA ALA A 467 7.29 -32.40 -1.37
C ALA A 467 6.04 -33.29 -1.22
N ALA A 468 6.11 -34.26 -0.30
CA ALA A 468 5.03 -35.17 0.02
C ALA A 468 4.11 -34.66 1.15
N ASP A 469 4.46 -33.53 1.80
CA ASP A 469 3.70 -32.97 2.90
C ASP A 469 2.64 -31.96 2.41
N PRO A 470 1.33 -32.25 2.60
CA PRO A 470 0.23 -31.37 2.21
C PRO A 470 0.35 -29.93 2.70
N GLU A 471 0.87 -29.73 3.92
CA GLU A 471 1.00 -28.39 4.51
C GLU A 471 2.18 -27.62 3.90
N PHE A 472 3.23 -28.31 3.43
CA PHE A 472 4.34 -27.67 2.71
C PHE A 472 3.87 -27.13 1.35
N ILE A 473 3.00 -27.86 0.65
CA ILE A 473 2.45 -27.45 -0.63
C ILE A 473 1.61 -26.16 -0.50
N GLU A 474 0.83 -26.04 0.58
CA GLU A 474 0.07 -24.83 0.89
C GLU A 474 0.99 -23.61 1.13
N VAL A 475 2.08 -23.83 1.87
CA VAL A 475 3.11 -22.81 2.09
C VAL A 475 3.81 -22.44 0.78
N ARG A 476 4.13 -23.42 -0.06
CA ARG A 476 4.76 -23.20 -1.37
C ARG A 476 3.89 -22.39 -2.31
N ASN A 477 2.63 -22.77 -2.49
CA ASN A 477 1.72 -22.05 -3.39
C ASN A 477 1.50 -20.61 -2.89
N THR A 478 1.43 -20.44 -1.57
CA THR A 478 1.40 -19.10 -0.98
C THR A 478 2.67 -18.31 -1.30
N VAL A 479 3.86 -18.87 -1.05
CA VAL A 479 5.12 -18.18 -1.32
C VAL A 479 5.28 -17.86 -2.81
N GLN A 480 4.83 -18.74 -3.69
CA GLN A 480 4.80 -18.53 -5.14
C GLN A 480 3.92 -17.33 -5.52
N ALA A 481 2.73 -17.22 -4.93
CA ALA A 481 1.87 -16.05 -5.11
C ALA A 481 2.47 -14.77 -4.51
N MET A 482 3.14 -14.86 -3.36
CA MET A 482 3.85 -13.71 -2.78
C MET A 482 4.98 -13.23 -3.67
N VAL A 483 5.75 -14.14 -4.26
CA VAL A 483 6.85 -13.82 -5.17
C VAL A 483 6.31 -13.21 -6.47
N ALA A 484 5.20 -13.72 -7.00
CA ALA A 484 4.53 -13.15 -8.16
C ALA A 484 4.10 -11.70 -7.91
N ASP A 485 3.46 -11.46 -6.77
CA ASP A 485 2.96 -10.15 -6.35
C ASP A 485 4.09 -9.13 -6.13
N VAL A 486 5.11 -9.53 -5.35
CA VAL A 486 6.29 -8.69 -5.05
C VAL A 486 7.06 -8.29 -6.32
N LEU A 487 7.05 -9.14 -7.34
CA LEU A 487 7.75 -8.93 -8.61
C LEU A 487 6.87 -8.39 -9.73
N ASN A 488 5.58 -8.12 -9.45
CA ASN A 488 4.58 -7.69 -10.42
C ASN A 488 4.53 -8.61 -11.67
N LYS A 489 4.46 -9.92 -11.41
CA LYS A 489 4.36 -10.99 -12.42
C LYS A 489 3.08 -11.77 -12.26
N GLU A 490 2.59 -12.35 -13.35
CA GLU A 490 1.47 -13.29 -13.28
C GLU A 490 1.89 -14.57 -12.53
N PRO A 491 1.03 -15.16 -11.68
CA PRO A 491 1.37 -16.35 -10.89
C PRO A 491 1.84 -17.55 -11.73
N GLU A 492 1.38 -17.65 -12.99
CA GLU A 492 1.81 -18.71 -13.91
C GLU A 492 3.26 -18.54 -14.42
N GLU A 493 3.83 -17.33 -14.34
CA GLU A 493 5.22 -17.05 -14.73
C GLU A 493 6.24 -17.45 -13.66
N VAL A 494 5.79 -17.59 -12.42
CA VAL A 494 6.65 -17.84 -11.25
C VAL A 494 6.63 -19.33 -10.95
N LYS A 495 7.66 -20.06 -11.38
CA LYS A 495 7.72 -21.52 -11.14
C LYS A 495 8.27 -21.79 -9.74
N ALA A 496 7.85 -22.90 -9.14
CA ALA A 496 8.37 -23.35 -7.84
C ALA A 496 9.90 -23.54 -7.83
N SER A 497 10.49 -23.83 -8.99
CA SER A 497 11.93 -23.97 -9.21
C SER A 497 12.63 -22.67 -9.62
N SER A 498 11.90 -21.58 -9.86
CA SER A 498 12.48 -20.31 -10.26
C SER A 498 13.25 -19.65 -9.12
N TYR A 499 14.44 -19.16 -9.43
CA TYR A 499 15.25 -18.33 -8.54
C TYR A 499 14.68 -16.91 -8.45
N PHE A 500 14.50 -16.41 -7.21
CA PHE A 500 13.87 -15.13 -6.92
C PHE A 500 14.54 -13.95 -7.66
N SER A 501 15.87 -13.92 -7.68
CA SER A 501 16.64 -12.85 -8.33
C SER A 501 17.01 -13.18 -9.78
N GLN A 502 17.56 -14.38 -10.05
CA GLN A 502 18.05 -14.74 -11.40
C GLN A 502 16.94 -14.98 -12.43
N ASP A 503 15.87 -15.67 -12.06
CA ASP A 503 14.83 -16.07 -13.02
C ASP A 503 13.67 -15.09 -13.04
N LEU A 504 13.37 -14.48 -11.89
CA LEU A 504 12.18 -13.65 -11.72
C LEU A 504 12.49 -12.14 -11.61
N GLY A 505 13.77 -11.77 -11.47
CA GLY A 505 14.22 -10.37 -11.52
C GLY A 505 14.11 -9.60 -10.21
N GLY A 506 13.93 -10.27 -9.07
CA GLY A 506 13.79 -9.61 -7.77
C GLY A 506 15.05 -8.93 -7.23
N ASP A 507 14.87 -7.72 -6.67
CA ASP A 507 15.90 -7.02 -5.89
C ASP A 507 15.83 -7.32 -4.38
N SER A 508 16.77 -6.72 -3.64
CA SER A 508 16.86 -6.83 -2.19
C SER A 508 15.70 -6.14 -1.45
N LEU A 509 15.09 -5.08 -2.00
CA LEU A 509 13.92 -4.43 -1.38
C LEU A 509 12.69 -5.33 -1.50
N GLN A 510 12.48 -5.90 -2.68
CA GLN A 510 11.47 -6.91 -2.95
C GLN A 510 11.67 -8.18 -2.10
N SER A 511 12.91 -8.59 -1.88
CA SER A 511 13.24 -9.69 -0.95
C SER A 511 12.81 -9.39 0.49
N ILE A 512 13.01 -8.13 0.95
CA ILE A 512 12.59 -7.67 2.27
C ILE A 512 11.06 -7.54 2.35
N SER A 513 10.41 -7.07 1.29
CA SER A 513 8.95 -7.04 1.19
C SER A 513 8.35 -8.44 1.24
N LEU A 514 8.96 -9.41 0.54
CA LEU A 514 8.59 -10.82 0.59
C LEU A 514 8.76 -11.41 2.00
N LEU A 515 9.87 -11.11 2.66
CA LEU A 515 10.15 -11.51 4.05
C LEU A 515 9.12 -10.92 5.00
N THR A 516 8.90 -9.61 4.95
CA THR A 516 7.93 -8.89 5.79
C THR A 516 6.53 -9.44 5.56
N TYR A 517 6.16 -9.70 4.31
CA TYR A 517 4.86 -10.26 3.94
C TYR A 517 4.70 -11.71 4.44
N ALA A 518 5.76 -12.53 4.37
CA ALA A 518 5.76 -13.87 4.93
C ALA A 518 5.70 -13.86 6.48
N GLU A 519 6.43 -12.96 7.14
CA GLU A 519 6.40 -12.80 8.60
C GLU A 519 5.03 -12.32 9.10
N VAL A 520 4.42 -11.36 8.41
CA VAL A 520 3.07 -10.85 8.71
C VAL A 520 2.01 -11.93 8.46
N LYS A 521 2.07 -12.63 7.33
CA LYS A 521 1.08 -13.66 6.98
C LYS A 521 1.14 -14.89 7.89
N TYR A 522 2.32 -15.33 8.29
CA TYR A 522 2.47 -16.55 9.10
C TYR A 522 2.69 -16.28 10.60
N GLY A 523 2.87 -15.02 11.01
CA GLY A 523 3.12 -14.65 12.41
C GLY A 523 4.46 -15.17 12.93
N LEU A 524 5.48 -15.21 12.07
CA LEU A 524 6.79 -15.79 12.37
C LEU A 524 7.88 -14.73 12.28
N THR A 525 9.01 -14.98 12.95
CA THR A 525 10.26 -14.23 12.74
C THR A 525 11.19 -15.07 11.89
N ILE A 526 11.55 -14.57 10.71
CA ILE A 526 12.40 -15.26 9.74
C ILE A 526 13.75 -14.55 9.72
N ASP A 527 14.83 -15.27 10.03
CA ASP A 527 16.19 -14.69 10.04
C ASP A 527 16.57 -14.26 8.62
N GLU A 528 16.80 -12.96 8.43
CA GLU A 528 17.15 -12.35 7.13
C GLU A 528 18.39 -13.01 6.50
N ARG A 529 19.30 -13.58 7.31
CA ARG A 529 20.49 -14.30 6.82
C ARG A 529 20.15 -15.51 5.97
N LEU A 530 18.95 -16.07 6.10
CA LEU A 530 18.50 -17.21 5.32
C LEU A 530 18.21 -16.85 3.85
N PHE A 531 17.98 -15.56 3.55
CA PHE A 531 17.70 -15.01 2.21
C PHE A 531 18.93 -14.36 1.54
N ASN A 532 20.12 -14.49 2.14
CA ASN A 532 21.38 -13.92 1.59
C ASN A 532 21.91 -14.65 0.35
N ARG A 533 21.18 -15.62 -0.18
CA ARG A 533 21.45 -16.31 -1.44
C ARG A 533 20.22 -16.22 -2.31
N ASP A 534 20.43 -16.27 -3.62
CA ASP A 534 19.32 -16.39 -4.54
C ASP A 534 18.63 -17.74 -4.29
N LEU A 535 17.43 -17.70 -3.71
CA LEU A 535 16.67 -18.88 -3.32
C LEU A 535 15.61 -19.17 -4.38
N THR A 536 15.33 -20.45 -4.57
CA THR A 536 14.15 -20.85 -5.33
C THR A 536 12.88 -20.58 -4.52
N VAL A 537 11.75 -20.43 -5.19
CA VAL A 537 10.43 -20.32 -4.53
C VAL A 537 10.18 -21.50 -3.58
N ASN A 538 10.62 -22.71 -3.93
CA ASN A 538 10.60 -23.90 -3.08
C ASN A 538 11.46 -23.76 -1.82
N ASP A 539 12.64 -23.15 -1.91
CA ASP A 539 13.53 -22.94 -0.78
C ASP A 539 12.95 -21.95 0.23
N ILE A 540 12.36 -20.86 -0.29
CA ILE A 540 11.67 -19.86 0.52
C ILE A 540 10.48 -20.51 1.24
N ALA A 541 9.69 -21.31 0.51
CA ALA A 541 8.60 -22.08 1.09
C ALA A 541 9.06 -23.06 2.17
N ALA A 542 10.22 -23.71 1.98
CA ALA A 542 10.75 -24.70 2.92
C ALA A 542 11.20 -24.05 4.22
N LEU A 543 11.82 -22.87 4.14
CA LEU A 543 12.20 -22.09 5.30
C LEU A 543 10.98 -21.63 6.11
N VAL A 544 9.98 -21.09 5.43
CA VAL A 544 8.71 -20.68 6.06
C VAL A 544 8.02 -21.88 6.70
N TYR A 545 7.92 -22.99 5.98
CA TYR A 545 7.26 -24.22 6.45
C TYR A 545 7.93 -24.82 7.69
N ARG A 546 9.26 -24.99 7.67
CA ARG A 546 10.02 -25.52 8.81
C ARG A 546 9.92 -24.60 10.04
N ARG A 547 9.81 -23.28 9.83
CA ARG A 547 9.58 -22.30 10.89
C ARG A 547 8.16 -22.41 11.47
N ILE A 548 7.12 -22.60 10.65
CA ILE A 548 5.75 -22.90 11.10
C ILE A 548 5.72 -24.16 11.98
N LYS A 549 6.52 -25.19 11.64
CA LYS A 549 6.62 -26.45 12.40
C LYS A 549 7.47 -26.34 13.67
N GLY A 550 8.02 -25.17 13.98
CA GLY A 550 8.73 -24.92 15.23
C GLY A 550 10.18 -25.42 15.26
N GLU A 551 10.75 -25.85 14.12
CA GLU A 551 12.14 -26.36 14.03
C GLU A 551 13.20 -25.28 14.38
N PHE A 552 12.79 -24.02 14.53
CA PHE A 552 13.67 -22.88 14.80
C PHE A 552 13.29 -22.05 16.04
N ALA A 553 12.41 -22.50 16.95
CA ALA A 553 12.01 -21.71 18.14
C ALA A 553 13.23 -21.14 18.91
N ASP A 554 13.13 -19.89 19.38
CA ASP A 554 14.20 -18.96 19.80
C ASP A 554 15.04 -19.38 21.05
N GLY A 555 15.40 -20.64 21.18
CA GLY A 555 16.26 -21.16 22.25
C GLY A 555 17.24 -22.27 21.83
N ALA A 556 17.16 -22.81 20.62
CA ALA A 556 17.89 -24.02 20.24
C ALA A 556 19.16 -23.76 19.39
N ARG A 557 19.96 -22.74 19.69
CA ARG A 557 21.26 -22.53 19.00
C ARG A 557 22.30 -23.62 19.33
N GLY A 558 22.05 -24.47 20.33
CA GLY A 558 22.97 -25.51 20.81
C GLY A 558 22.56 -26.97 20.58
N ASP A 559 21.29 -27.26 20.30
CA ASP A 559 20.77 -28.65 20.30
C ASP A 559 20.70 -29.29 18.91
N LEU A 560 20.63 -28.50 17.83
CA LEU A 560 20.66 -29.00 16.45
C LEU A 560 22.01 -29.64 16.07
N LEU A 561 23.12 -29.26 16.72
CA LEU A 561 24.43 -29.91 16.54
C LEU A 561 24.59 -31.20 17.36
N ARG A 562 23.68 -31.47 18.31
CA ARG A 562 23.76 -32.65 19.20
C ARG A 562 22.76 -33.75 18.83
N GLN A 563 21.69 -33.42 18.11
CA GLN A 563 20.66 -34.39 17.72
C GLN A 563 20.82 -34.95 16.29
N SER A 564 21.81 -34.51 15.51
CA SER A 564 22.20 -35.17 14.26
C SER A 564 23.02 -36.44 14.54
N GLY A 565 22.40 -37.37 15.26
CA GLY A 565 22.87 -38.71 15.56
C GLY A 565 22.12 -39.76 14.73
N SER A 566 21.93 -39.52 13.44
CA SER A 566 21.69 -40.56 12.42
C SER A 566 21.83 -39.92 11.04
N SER A 567 23.04 -39.96 10.50
CA SER A 567 23.30 -39.64 9.10
C SER A 567 22.77 -40.77 8.22
N ASP A 568 21.61 -40.56 7.59
CA ASP A 568 21.48 -41.05 6.23
C ASP A 568 22.25 -40.08 5.34
N ASP A 569 23.25 -40.63 4.63
CA ASP A 569 24.21 -39.91 3.81
C ASP A 569 23.50 -39.16 2.67
N CYS A 570 23.09 -37.92 2.91
CA CYS A 570 22.88 -36.97 1.82
C CYS A 570 24.26 -36.77 1.19
N VAL A 571 24.49 -37.36 0.02
CA VAL A 571 25.73 -37.20 -0.74
C VAL A 571 25.78 -35.75 -1.23
N VAL A 572 26.28 -34.85 -0.36
CA VAL A 572 26.56 -33.47 -0.72
C VAL A 572 27.69 -33.52 -1.73
N GLU A 573 27.40 -33.08 -2.96
CA GLU A 573 28.43 -32.90 -3.98
C GLU A 573 29.38 -31.83 -3.49
N ARG A 574 30.56 -32.26 -3.05
CA ARG A 574 31.57 -31.35 -2.52
C ARG A 574 32.13 -30.55 -3.68
N ILE A 575 31.84 -29.25 -3.69
CA ILE A 575 32.58 -28.27 -4.50
C ILE A 575 34.03 -28.27 -3.98
N ARG A 576 34.95 -28.78 -4.78
CA ARG A 576 36.36 -28.98 -4.42
C ARG A 576 37.24 -27.85 -4.93
N THR A 577 36.79 -27.16 -5.96
CA THR A 577 37.49 -26.05 -6.59
C THR A 577 36.58 -24.84 -6.68
N PHE A 578 37.17 -23.64 -6.69
CA PHE A 578 36.39 -22.41 -6.84
C PHE A 578 35.62 -22.41 -8.16
N GLU A 579 36.17 -23.03 -9.20
CA GLU A 579 35.60 -23.16 -10.54
C GLU A 579 34.35 -24.04 -10.58
N GLU A 580 34.20 -24.94 -9.61
CA GLU A 580 33.03 -25.80 -9.49
C GLU A 580 31.81 -25.05 -8.91
N MET A 581 32.02 -23.89 -8.27
CA MET A 581 30.96 -23.09 -7.65
C MET A 581 29.87 -22.70 -8.66
N PRO A 582 28.60 -23.05 -8.40
CA PRO A 582 27.46 -22.61 -9.22
C PRO A 582 27.43 -21.09 -9.41
N GLU A 583 27.81 -20.33 -8.37
CA GLU A 583 27.84 -18.87 -8.39
C GLU A 583 28.87 -18.32 -9.39
N LEU A 584 30.06 -18.94 -9.50
CA LEU A 584 31.06 -18.54 -10.47
C LEU A 584 30.60 -18.85 -11.90
N LYS A 585 29.96 -20.00 -12.10
CA LYS A 585 29.41 -20.40 -13.40
C LYS A 585 28.29 -19.45 -13.85
N ALA A 586 27.40 -19.09 -12.93
CA ALA A 586 26.34 -18.10 -13.16
C ALA A 586 26.92 -16.71 -13.48
N PHE A 587 27.94 -16.27 -12.73
CA PHE A 587 28.67 -15.04 -13.02
C PHE A 587 29.33 -15.07 -14.41
N ALA A 588 29.97 -16.18 -14.78
CA ALA A 588 30.61 -16.34 -16.09
C ALA A 588 29.59 -16.22 -17.23
N ALA A 589 28.42 -16.86 -17.10
CA ALA A 589 27.33 -16.74 -18.07
C ALA A 589 26.83 -15.29 -18.21
N ARG A 590 26.63 -14.58 -17.09
CA ARG A 590 26.22 -13.16 -17.08
C ARG A 590 27.29 -12.22 -17.66
N ARG A 591 28.57 -12.48 -17.36
CA ARG A 591 29.68 -11.72 -17.95
C ARG A 591 29.75 -11.94 -19.45
N ASP A 592 29.59 -13.18 -19.90
CA ASP A 592 29.68 -13.53 -21.32
C ASP A 592 28.49 -12.94 -22.11
N SER A 593 27.28 -12.88 -21.52
CA SER A 593 26.13 -12.19 -22.12
C SER A 593 26.31 -10.67 -22.21
N LEU A 594 26.98 -10.05 -21.24
CA LEU A 594 27.33 -8.63 -21.27
C LEU A 594 28.56 -8.32 -22.14
N SER A 595 29.32 -9.33 -22.58
CA SER A 595 30.59 -9.13 -23.28
C SER A 595 30.45 -8.39 -24.62
N ALA A 596 29.33 -8.58 -25.33
CA ALA A 596 29.07 -7.86 -26.57
C ALA A 596 28.84 -6.35 -26.31
N ALA A 597 28.11 -6.02 -25.24
CA ALA A 597 27.88 -4.63 -24.83
C ALA A 597 29.16 -3.99 -24.27
N LEU A 598 29.89 -4.70 -23.40
CA LEU A 598 31.17 -4.24 -22.85
C LEU A 598 32.26 -4.10 -23.93
N GLY A 599 32.24 -4.95 -24.94
CA GLY A 599 33.13 -4.87 -26.11
C GLY A 599 32.78 -3.70 -27.04
N THR A 600 31.52 -3.28 -27.08
CA THR A 600 31.06 -2.15 -27.92
C THR A 600 31.20 -0.80 -27.20
N PHE A 601 30.84 -0.74 -25.92
CA PHE A 601 30.71 0.51 -25.15
C PHE A 601 31.81 0.69 -24.08
N GLY A 602 32.65 -0.33 -23.86
CA GLY A 602 33.63 -0.35 -22.77
C GLY A 602 33.00 -0.75 -21.44
N ASN A 603 33.83 -1.08 -20.45
CA ASN A 603 33.35 -1.34 -19.09
C ASN A 603 33.15 -0.01 -18.35
N PRO A 604 31.91 0.38 -17.99
CA PRO A 604 31.66 1.59 -17.23
C PRO A 604 32.11 1.47 -15.77
N TYR A 605 32.39 0.24 -15.31
CA TYR A 605 32.93 -0.05 -14.00
C TYR A 605 34.45 -0.22 -14.05
N PHE A 606 35.12 0.12 -12.95
CA PHE A 606 36.58 0.07 -12.82
C PHE A 606 37.34 1.00 -13.79
N VAL A 607 36.72 2.11 -14.18
CA VAL A 607 37.38 3.15 -14.97
C VAL A 607 38.52 3.76 -14.16
N ALA A 608 39.75 3.57 -14.64
CA ALA A 608 40.95 4.07 -13.98
C ALA A 608 41.02 5.60 -14.05
N GLN A 609 41.27 6.22 -12.89
CA GLN A 609 41.39 7.66 -12.74
C GLN A 609 42.85 7.99 -12.40
N ASP A 610 43.54 8.69 -13.30
CA ASP A 610 44.99 8.93 -13.25
C ASP A 610 45.36 10.24 -12.53
N SER A 611 44.43 10.81 -11.77
CA SER A 611 44.59 12.08 -11.05
C SER A 611 43.73 12.15 -9.79
N SER A 612 43.98 13.12 -8.92
CA SER A 612 43.05 13.45 -7.83
C SER A 612 41.65 13.73 -8.38
N LEU A 613 40.61 13.18 -7.73
CA LEU A 613 39.22 13.37 -8.13
C LEU A 613 38.69 14.71 -7.60
N ARG A 614 38.79 15.77 -8.40
CA ARG A 614 38.24 17.11 -8.09
C ARG A 614 37.08 17.43 -9.04
N ASP A 615 36.87 18.68 -9.39
CA ASP A 615 36.00 19.09 -10.49
C ASP A 615 36.44 18.47 -11.82
N VAL A 616 37.73 18.22 -11.97
CA VAL A 616 38.32 17.56 -13.14
C VAL A 616 39.09 16.33 -12.71
N SER A 617 39.09 15.30 -13.56
CA SER A 617 40.03 14.19 -13.49
C SER A 617 40.57 13.79 -14.86
N TYR A 618 41.59 12.94 -14.87
CA TYR A 618 42.19 12.39 -16.09
C TYR A 618 41.85 10.90 -16.22
N ILE A 619 41.28 10.52 -17.37
CA ILE A 619 41.03 9.13 -17.75
C ILE A 619 41.77 8.88 -19.06
N ASN A 620 42.67 7.89 -19.09
CA ASN A 620 43.47 7.56 -20.29
C ASN A 620 44.19 8.79 -20.88
N GLY A 621 44.67 9.69 -20.02
CA GLY A 621 45.34 10.95 -20.42
C GLY A 621 44.41 12.06 -20.94
N ARG A 622 43.09 11.82 -21.04
CA ARG A 622 42.10 12.82 -21.43
C ARG A 622 41.58 13.55 -20.18
N LYS A 623 41.51 14.89 -20.25
CA LYS A 623 40.91 15.73 -19.20
C LYS A 623 39.38 15.62 -19.26
N MET A 624 38.76 15.30 -18.13
CA MET A 624 37.33 15.04 -18.00
C MET A 624 36.73 15.90 -16.88
N LEU A 625 35.56 16.47 -17.10
CA LEU A 625 34.73 17.08 -16.05
C LEU A 625 34.12 15.96 -15.20
N ASN A 626 34.23 16.03 -13.87
CA ASN A 626 33.97 14.88 -12.99
C ASN A 626 32.88 15.16 -11.95
N PHE A 627 31.72 14.54 -12.14
CA PHE A 627 30.61 14.53 -11.17
C PHE A 627 30.44 13.19 -10.46
N ALA A 628 31.44 12.31 -10.51
CA ALA A 628 31.44 11.01 -9.82
C ALA A 628 32.16 11.03 -8.46
N SER A 629 32.71 12.17 -8.06
CA SER A 629 33.56 12.30 -6.88
C SER A 629 32.79 12.69 -5.61
N TYR A 630 33.07 12.03 -4.49
CA TYR A 630 32.62 12.46 -3.17
C TYR A 630 33.59 13.40 -2.45
N ASN A 631 34.59 13.94 -3.16
CA ASN A 631 35.55 14.91 -2.64
C ASN A 631 34.89 16.30 -2.51
N TYR A 632 33.83 16.39 -1.70
CA TYR A 632 32.86 17.48 -1.70
C TYR A 632 33.49 18.86 -1.50
N VAL A 633 34.51 18.97 -0.65
CA VAL A 633 35.21 20.24 -0.38
C VAL A 633 36.62 20.27 -0.97
N GLY A 634 36.96 19.34 -1.85
CA GLY A 634 38.22 19.34 -2.59
C GLY A 634 39.47 19.21 -1.71
N LEU A 635 39.37 18.49 -0.58
CA LEU A 635 40.48 18.23 0.35
C LEU A 635 41.40 17.12 -0.16
N SER A 636 40.86 16.11 -0.87
CA SER A 636 41.69 15.14 -1.58
C SER A 636 42.42 15.86 -2.73
N GLY A 637 43.75 15.85 -2.67
CA GLY A 637 44.60 16.59 -3.61
C GLY A 637 44.98 18.01 -3.18
N ASP A 638 44.55 18.48 -2.00
CA ASP A 638 44.99 19.77 -1.46
C ASP A 638 46.49 19.75 -1.10
N PRO A 639 47.27 20.80 -1.45
CA PRO A 639 48.72 20.82 -1.18
C PRO A 639 49.10 20.72 0.30
N GLU A 640 48.35 21.38 1.21
CA GLU A 640 48.63 21.33 2.65
C GLU A 640 48.32 19.94 3.23
N VAL A 641 47.20 19.34 2.79
CA VAL A 641 46.80 17.97 3.17
C VAL A 641 47.85 16.95 2.70
N ASN A 642 48.31 17.07 1.46
CA ASN A 642 49.34 16.19 0.90
C ASN A 642 50.67 16.30 1.67
N GLU A 643 51.12 17.51 2.01
CA GLU A 643 52.36 17.67 2.78
C GLU A 643 52.22 17.10 4.21
N ALA A 644 51.05 17.25 4.84
CA ALA A 644 50.78 16.64 6.15
C ALA A 644 50.86 15.10 6.09
N ALA A 645 50.30 14.48 5.05
CA ALA A 645 50.42 13.04 4.82
C ALA A 645 51.89 12.62 4.61
N ILE A 646 52.63 13.34 3.77
CA ILE A 646 54.05 13.08 3.50
C ILE A 646 54.89 13.20 4.78
N ALA A 647 54.65 14.23 5.59
CA ALA A 647 55.31 14.41 6.88
C ALA A 647 55.03 13.23 7.83
N ALA A 648 53.78 12.76 7.89
CA ALA A 648 53.41 11.60 8.68
C ALA A 648 54.03 10.29 8.16
N VAL A 649 54.19 10.11 6.84
CA VAL A 649 54.96 8.98 6.29
C VAL A 649 56.40 9.02 6.79
N ARG A 650 57.05 10.19 6.74
CA ARG A 650 58.44 10.36 7.22
C ARG A 650 58.58 10.06 8.72
N GLN A 651 57.58 10.40 9.52
CA GLN A 651 57.63 10.26 10.98
C GLN A 651 57.18 8.88 11.48
N TYR A 652 56.06 8.36 10.98
CA TYR A 652 55.37 7.19 11.52
C TYR A 652 55.38 5.98 10.59
N GLY A 653 55.82 6.15 9.33
CA GLY A 653 55.66 5.15 8.28
C GLY A 653 54.24 5.12 7.71
N THR A 654 53.94 4.08 6.93
CA THR A 654 52.69 3.96 6.14
C THR A 654 51.59 3.16 6.83
N SER A 655 51.84 2.60 8.02
CA SER A 655 50.89 1.71 8.70
C SER A 655 50.92 1.88 10.22
N ALA A 656 49.79 1.60 10.87
CA ALA A 656 49.74 1.42 12.31
C ALA A 656 50.47 0.13 12.74
N SER A 657 50.56 -0.87 11.85
CA SER A 657 51.23 -2.16 12.04
C SER A 657 50.77 -2.98 13.26
N GLY A 658 49.56 -2.71 13.75
CA GLY A 658 48.94 -3.47 14.83
C GLY A 658 47.62 -2.87 15.28
N SER A 659 46.93 -3.59 16.16
CA SER A 659 45.76 -3.06 16.87
C SER A 659 46.14 -1.87 17.73
N ARG A 660 45.30 -0.84 17.70
CA ARG A 660 45.47 0.39 18.50
C ARG A 660 45.51 0.11 19.99
N LEU A 661 44.79 -0.91 20.46
CA LEU A 661 44.76 -1.28 21.88
C LEU A 661 46.14 -1.75 22.41
N ILE A 662 46.98 -2.34 21.57
CA ILE A 662 48.24 -2.96 22.01
C ILE A 662 49.46 -2.12 21.61
N ALA A 663 49.67 -1.91 20.31
CA ALA A 663 50.92 -1.32 19.79
C ALA A 663 50.72 -0.37 18.60
N GLY A 664 49.52 -0.36 18.01
CA GLY A 664 49.19 0.44 16.83
C GLY A 664 48.84 1.90 17.13
N GLU A 665 48.70 2.28 18.40
CA GLU A 665 48.36 3.65 18.78
C GLU A 665 49.50 4.62 18.48
N LYS A 666 49.17 5.78 17.93
CA LYS A 666 50.10 6.87 17.64
C LYS A 666 49.49 8.20 18.03
N THR A 667 50.32 9.19 18.36
CA THR A 667 49.87 10.52 18.76
C THR A 667 48.93 11.15 17.74
N VAL A 668 49.20 10.98 16.44
CA VAL A 668 48.35 11.51 15.35
C VAL A 668 46.91 10.95 15.38
N HIS A 669 46.70 9.73 15.89
CA HIS A 669 45.34 9.18 16.02
C HIS A 669 44.57 9.89 17.14
N GLN A 670 45.24 10.15 18.27
CA GLN A 670 44.66 10.88 19.40
C GLN A 670 44.38 12.34 19.03
N ASP A 671 45.29 12.97 18.30
CA ASP A 671 45.13 14.35 17.84
C ASP A 671 43.97 14.46 16.85
N LEU A 672 43.84 13.49 15.94
CA LEU A 672 42.69 13.39 15.04
C LEU A 672 41.38 13.18 15.81
N GLU A 673 41.32 12.26 16.76
CA GLU A 673 40.10 12.00 17.55
C GLU A 673 39.67 13.24 18.34
N LYS A 674 40.62 13.96 18.93
CA LYS A 674 40.34 15.24 19.59
C LYS A 674 39.87 16.31 18.61
N ALA A 675 40.44 16.36 17.41
CA ALA A 675 40.04 17.31 16.38
C ALA A 675 38.64 17.02 15.84
N LEU A 676 38.31 15.74 15.59
CA LEU A 676 36.97 15.31 15.18
C LEU A 676 35.92 15.62 16.25
N ALA A 677 36.22 15.33 17.52
CA ALA A 677 35.32 15.64 18.63
C ALA A 677 35.07 17.16 18.74
N ARG A 678 36.13 17.98 18.65
CA ARG A 678 36.00 19.45 18.61
C ARG A 678 35.21 19.94 17.40
N TRP A 679 35.47 19.38 16.22
CA TRP A 679 34.80 19.76 14.97
C TRP A 679 33.30 19.45 15.04
N LYS A 680 32.94 18.25 15.51
CA LYS A 680 31.54 17.83 15.65
C LYS A 680 30.83 18.51 16.81
N GLY A 681 31.56 18.96 17.83
CA GLY A 681 30.98 19.49 19.06
C GLY A 681 30.56 18.40 20.05
N THR A 682 31.26 17.26 20.04
CA THR A 682 31.05 16.14 20.97
C THR A 682 32.16 16.05 22.01
N GLU A 683 31.98 15.23 23.05
CA GLU A 683 32.96 15.07 24.12
C GLU A 683 34.21 14.29 23.67
N ASP A 684 34.02 13.24 22.88
CA ASP A 684 35.10 12.37 22.40
C ASP A 684 34.77 11.74 21.04
N SER A 685 35.76 11.10 20.41
CA SER A 685 35.56 10.30 19.20
C SER A 685 36.52 9.10 19.10
N LEU A 686 36.12 8.10 18.31
CA LEU A 686 36.87 6.89 18.01
C LEU A 686 37.03 6.74 16.51
N VAL A 687 38.27 6.62 16.02
CA VAL A 687 38.55 6.43 14.59
C VAL A 687 38.85 4.97 14.26
N LEU A 688 38.21 4.49 13.20
CA LEU A 688 38.30 3.14 12.62
C LEU A 688 38.82 3.18 11.18
N VAL A 689 39.10 1.99 10.62
CA VAL A 689 39.78 1.82 9.33
C VAL A 689 38.92 2.05 8.08
N GLY A 690 37.60 2.11 8.21
CA GLY A 690 36.70 2.35 7.08
C GLY A 690 35.29 2.73 7.51
N GLY A 691 34.61 3.56 6.71
CA GLY A 691 33.22 3.96 6.98
C GLY A 691 32.27 2.76 6.99
N HIS A 692 32.34 1.90 5.95
CA HIS A 692 31.49 0.70 5.88
C HIS A 692 31.67 -0.20 7.11
N SER A 693 32.91 -0.57 7.44
CA SER A 693 33.18 -1.44 8.60
C SER A 693 32.83 -0.80 9.94
N THR A 694 32.78 0.55 10.04
CA THR A 694 32.35 1.26 11.25
C THR A 694 30.88 0.99 11.57
N ASN A 695 29.97 1.12 10.60
CA ASN A 695 28.55 0.76 10.80
C ASN A 695 28.41 -0.73 11.09
N VAL A 696 29.04 -1.60 10.29
CA VAL A 696 28.94 -3.06 10.46
C VAL A 696 29.33 -3.48 11.87
N THR A 697 30.50 -3.02 12.35
CA THR A 697 30.96 -3.42 13.68
C THR A 697 30.16 -2.77 14.81
N PHE A 698 29.74 -1.51 14.67
CA PHE A 698 29.00 -0.83 15.74
C PHE A 698 27.61 -1.43 15.89
N ILE A 699 26.82 -1.44 14.82
CA ILE A 699 25.44 -1.91 14.83
C ILE A 699 25.38 -3.40 15.19
N GLY A 700 26.32 -4.20 14.65
CA GLY A 700 26.40 -5.63 14.95
C GLY A 700 26.78 -5.99 16.39
N ASN A 701 27.24 -5.03 17.21
CA ASN A 701 27.74 -5.31 18.56
C ASN A 701 27.20 -4.39 19.66
N PHE A 702 26.48 -3.31 19.32
CA PHE A 702 25.93 -2.38 20.31
C PHE A 702 24.65 -2.93 20.97
N CYS A 703 23.76 -3.55 20.17
CA CYS A 703 22.53 -4.19 20.62
C CYS A 703 22.72 -5.72 20.74
N GLY A 704 22.16 -6.32 21.79
CA GLY A 704 22.15 -7.76 22.06
C GLY A 704 20.76 -8.38 21.89
N ALA A 705 20.62 -9.65 22.28
CA ALA A 705 19.40 -10.43 22.02
C ALA A 705 18.10 -9.94 22.71
N ARG A 706 18.18 -8.95 23.61
CA ARG A 706 17.02 -8.33 24.29
C ARG A 706 16.72 -6.90 23.80
N ASP A 707 17.36 -6.50 22.73
CA ASP A 707 17.32 -5.15 22.18
C ASP A 707 16.67 -5.14 20.79
N LEU A 708 16.32 -3.94 20.32
CA LEU A 708 15.73 -3.69 19.01
C LEU A 708 16.57 -2.68 18.21
N ILE A 709 16.73 -2.92 16.92
CA ILE A 709 17.28 -1.96 15.96
C ILE A 709 16.17 -1.53 15.01
N LEU A 710 15.92 -0.23 14.93
CA LEU A 710 15.02 0.38 13.96
C LEU A 710 15.86 1.16 12.96
N TYR A 711 15.73 0.88 11.67
CA TYR A 711 16.56 1.53 10.65
C TYR A 711 15.73 1.90 9.42
N ASP A 712 16.12 2.95 8.71
CA ASP A 712 15.45 3.36 7.48
C ASP A 712 15.65 2.30 6.39
N VAL A 713 14.60 1.95 5.63
CA VAL A 713 14.67 0.91 4.59
C VAL A 713 15.69 1.22 3.47
N LEU A 714 15.99 2.50 3.22
CA LEU A 714 17.00 2.94 2.25
C LEU A 714 18.39 3.13 2.88
N SER A 715 18.58 2.67 4.11
CA SER A 715 19.88 2.70 4.79
C SER A 715 20.97 2.01 3.97
N HIS A 716 22.16 2.60 3.98
CA HIS A 716 23.33 2.11 3.31
C HIS A 716 23.63 0.66 3.70
N ASN A 717 24.14 -0.12 2.74
CA ASN A 717 24.45 -1.54 2.92
C ASN A 717 25.26 -1.87 4.21
N SER A 718 26.13 -0.97 4.67
CA SER A 718 26.86 -1.19 5.92
C SER A 718 25.99 -1.25 7.18
N ILE A 719 24.83 -0.57 7.18
CA ILE A 719 23.84 -0.64 8.24
C ILE A 719 23.14 -2.00 8.19
N ALA A 720 22.68 -2.43 7.01
CA ALA A 720 22.07 -3.74 6.80
C ALA A 720 23.01 -4.90 7.17
N GLU A 721 24.27 -4.85 6.76
CA GLU A 721 25.29 -5.83 7.15
C GLU A 721 25.56 -5.82 8.67
N GLY A 722 25.50 -4.64 9.30
CA GLY A 722 25.57 -4.52 10.76
C GLY A 722 24.37 -5.17 11.46
N VAL A 723 23.16 -4.95 10.94
CA VAL A 723 21.94 -5.60 11.42
C VAL A 723 22.06 -7.13 11.32
N ARG A 724 22.51 -7.66 10.18
CA ARG A 724 22.73 -9.10 9.94
C ARG A 724 23.75 -9.72 10.90
N LEU A 725 24.76 -8.95 11.31
CA LEU A 725 25.76 -9.37 12.29
C LEU A 725 25.21 -9.38 13.72
N SER A 726 24.21 -8.53 14.01
CA SER A 726 23.62 -8.37 15.34
C SER A 726 22.87 -9.62 15.83
N GLN A 727 22.67 -9.68 17.14
CA GLN A 727 21.78 -10.64 17.79
C GLN A 727 20.44 -10.02 18.17
N ALA A 728 20.29 -8.70 18.04
CA ALA A 728 19.07 -7.97 18.34
C ALA A 728 17.97 -8.28 17.34
N ASP A 729 16.72 -8.06 17.75
CA ASP A 729 15.63 -7.94 16.78
C ASP A 729 15.88 -6.67 15.95
N ALA A 730 15.50 -6.70 14.68
CA ALA A 730 15.73 -5.58 13.79
C ALA A 730 14.56 -5.41 12.84
N ARG A 731 14.13 -4.17 12.64
CA ARG A 731 12.99 -3.84 11.79
C ARG A 731 13.29 -2.60 10.96
N PRO A 732 13.18 -2.69 9.62
CA PRO A 732 13.20 -1.48 8.81
C PRO A 732 11.91 -0.69 9.05
N PHE A 733 11.97 0.63 8.92
CA PHE A 733 10.80 1.49 8.76
C PHE A 733 10.84 2.18 7.39
N PRO A 734 9.68 2.54 6.82
CA PRO A 734 9.62 3.23 5.52
C PRO A 734 10.47 4.50 5.50
N HIS A 735 11.02 4.80 4.34
CA HIS A 735 12.00 5.87 4.18
C HIS A 735 11.49 7.22 4.68
N ASN A 736 12.24 7.85 5.58
CA ASN A 736 11.90 9.13 6.25
C ASN A 736 10.52 9.19 6.95
N ASP A 737 9.86 8.06 7.16
CA ASP A 737 8.53 8.01 7.76
C ASP A 737 8.62 7.98 9.29
N THR A 738 8.56 9.17 9.88
CA THR A 738 8.58 9.34 11.34
C THR A 738 7.31 8.85 12.02
N GLU A 739 6.17 8.78 11.32
CA GLU A 739 4.92 8.26 11.88
C GLU A 739 4.97 6.74 12.02
N ALA A 740 5.47 6.04 11.00
CA ALA A 740 5.72 4.60 11.05
C ALA A 740 6.77 4.24 12.11
N LEU A 741 7.86 5.03 12.19
CA LEU A 741 8.84 4.89 13.27
C LEU A 741 8.20 5.07 14.66
N GLU A 742 7.34 6.09 14.84
CA GLU A 742 6.62 6.30 16.09
C GLU A 742 5.65 5.14 16.41
N HIS A 743 4.98 4.57 15.41
CA HIS A 743 4.10 3.42 15.59
C HIS A 743 4.87 2.16 16.03
N LEU A 744 6.03 1.90 15.43
CA LEU A 744 6.94 0.82 15.85
C LEU A 744 7.40 1.05 17.30
N LEU A 745 7.74 2.28 17.68
CA LEU A 745 8.11 2.61 19.05
C LEU A 745 6.94 2.40 20.02
N LYS A 746 5.74 2.93 19.74
CA LYS A 746 4.55 2.74 20.60
C LYS A 746 4.18 1.28 20.83
N SER A 747 4.27 0.45 19.80
CA SER A 747 3.82 -0.95 19.86
C SER A 747 4.85 -1.90 20.50
N ARG A 748 6.14 -1.55 20.44
CA ARG A 748 7.23 -2.48 20.73
C ARG A 748 8.23 -2.00 21.77
N ARG A 749 8.38 -0.70 22.00
CA ARG A 749 9.47 -0.13 22.85
C ARG A 749 9.59 -0.83 24.20
N ASP A 750 8.47 -1.10 24.86
CA ASP A 750 8.43 -1.70 26.20
C ASP A 750 8.84 -3.19 26.25
N ARG A 751 9.02 -3.84 25.09
CA ARG A 751 9.46 -5.25 25.00
C ARG A 751 10.99 -5.39 25.02
N TYR A 752 11.73 -4.30 24.82
CA TYR A 752 13.19 -4.33 24.62
C TYR A 752 13.91 -3.47 25.66
N GLU A 753 15.11 -3.90 26.07
CA GLU A 753 15.93 -3.15 27.04
C GLU A 753 16.51 -1.89 26.41
N LYS A 754 17.14 -2.02 25.23
CA LYS A 754 17.61 -0.91 24.41
C LYS A 754 16.93 -0.91 23.03
N VAL A 755 16.66 0.29 22.53
CA VAL A 755 16.28 0.51 21.13
C VAL A 755 17.29 1.44 20.50
N LEU A 756 17.87 1.03 19.36
CA LEU A 756 18.75 1.86 18.54
C LEU A 756 18.01 2.24 17.27
N ILE A 757 17.78 3.53 17.08
CA ILE A 757 17.30 4.11 15.82
C ILE A 757 18.53 4.46 14.97
N VAL A 758 18.54 4.03 13.71
CA VAL A 758 19.64 4.25 12.76
C VAL A 758 19.11 4.95 11.51
N ILE A 759 19.66 6.12 11.19
CA ILE A 759 19.34 6.88 9.98
C ILE A 759 20.60 7.42 9.31
N GLU A 760 20.50 7.81 8.04
CA GLU A 760 21.52 8.61 7.37
C GLU A 760 21.16 10.09 7.46
N GLY A 761 22.13 10.97 7.72
CA GLY A 761 21.90 12.40 7.75
C GLY A 761 21.51 12.94 6.36
N ALA A 762 22.13 12.41 5.31
CA ALA A 762 21.79 12.67 3.92
C ALA A 762 21.85 11.36 3.12
N TYR A 763 20.77 11.02 2.42
CA TYR A 763 20.64 9.74 1.74
C TYR A 763 21.33 9.73 0.38
N SER A 764 22.08 8.67 0.14
CA SER A 764 23.07 8.64 -0.93
C SER A 764 22.50 8.52 -2.34
N MET A 765 21.26 8.08 -2.54
CA MET A 765 20.69 7.84 -3.88
C MET A 765 19.78 8.96 -4.35
N ASP A 766 18.88 9.42 -3.49
CA ASP A 766 17.89 10.45 -3.79
C ASP A 766 18.35 11.87 -3.44
N GLY A 767 19.37 12.00 -2.57
CA GLY A 767 19.97 13.29 -2.23
C GLY A 767 19.14 14.13 -1.26
N ASP A 768 18.18 13.53 -0.57
CA ASP A 768 17.38 14.12 0.49
C ASP A 768 18.10 14.08 1.85
N VAL A 769 17.54 14.80 2.83
CA VAL A 769 18.05 14.95 4.19
C VAL A 769 17.03 14.37 5.15
N ALA A 770 17.46 13.54 6.09
CA ALA A 770 16.56 12.94 7.08
C ALA A 770 15.84 14.01 7.93
N PRO A 771 14.61 13.73 8.42
CA PRO A 771 13.88 14.58 9.35
C PRO A 771 14.43 14.47 10.79
N VAL A 772 15.72 14.78 10.96
CA VAL A 772 16.47 14.59 12.22
C VAL A 772 15.82 15.25 13.44
N PRO A 773 15.25 16.47 13.38
CA PRO A 773 14.61 17.08 14.55
C PRO A 773 13.45 16.25 15.10
N GLU A 774 12.66 15.65 14.20
CA GLU A 774 11.52 14.83 14.57
C GLU A 774 11.97 13.47 15.12
N ILE A 775 13.02 12.89 14.55
CA ILE A 775 13.61 11.65 15.07
C ILE A 775 14.26 11.87 16.44
N VAL A 776 14.87 13.03 16.69
CA VAL A 776 15.34 13.43 18.02
C VAL A 776 14.19 13.57 19.01
N ARG A 777 13.05 14.16 18.59
CA ARG A 777 11.83 14.22 19.42
C ARG A 777 11.37 12.81 19.81
N LEU A 778 11.29 11.90 18.84
CA LEU A 778 10.88 10.51 19.06
C LEU A 778 11.85 9.77 19.96
N LYS A 779 13.16 9.87 19.70
CA LYS A 779 14.19 9.31 20.56
C LYS A 779 13.97 9.70 22.03
N LYS A 780 13.74 11.00 22.28
CA LYS A 780 13.54 11.54 23.64
C LYS A 780 12.21 11.09 24.24
N ALA A 781 11.15 11.00 23.44
CA ALA A 781 9.83 10.58 23.90
C ALA A 781 9.76 9.10 24.28
N TYR A 782 10.58 8.25 23.63
CA TYR A 782 10.56 6.79 23.79
C TYR A 782 11.87 6.23 24.38
N ASP A 783 12.72 7.05 25.00
CA ASP A 783 13.96 6.61 25.66
C ASP A 783 14.84 5.69 24.78
N CYS A 784 15.12 6.12 23.56
CA CYS A 784 15.93 5.37 22.59
C CYS A 784 17.36 5.92 22.47
N PHE A 785 18.22 5.15 21.79
CA PHE A 785 19.48 5.64 21.26
C PHE A 785 19.32 6.02 19.79
N LEU A 786 20.06 7.03 19.33
CA LEU A 786 20.08 7.46 17.94
C LEU A 786 21.50 7.44 17.40
N LEU A 787 21.70 6.69 16.32
CA LEU A 787 22.85 6.80 15.45
C LEU A 787 22.46 7.54 14.17
N VAL A 788 23.20 8.59 13.85
CA VAL A 788 23.11 9.29 12.57
C VAL A 788 24.40 9.04 11.79
N ASP A 789 24.29 8.46 10.60
CA ASP A 789 25.39 8.34 9.64
C ASP A 789 25.53 9.65 8.85
N GLU A 790 26.57 10.41 9.17
CA GLU A 790 26.89 11.71 8.61
C GLU A 790 27.83 11.62 7.38
N ALA A 791 27.94 10.46 6.73
CA ALA A 791 28.90 10.28 5.64
C ALA A 791 28.67 11.25 4.46
N HIS A 792 27.43 11.59 4.14
CA HIS A 792 27.07 12.50 3.04
C HIS A 792 26.72 13.93 3.48
N SER A 793 26.62 14.18 4.78
CA SER A 793 26.26 15.48 5.36
C SER A 793 27.46 16.20 6.00
N MET A 794 28.45 15.46 6.51
CA MET A 794 29.68 16.03 7.04
C MET A 794 30.49 16.74 5.95
N LEU A 795 30.92 17.98 6.24
CA LEU A 795 31.52 18.94 5.30
C LEU A 795 30.62 19.35 4.14
N VAL A 796 29.30 19.13 4.25
CA VAL A 796 28.31 19.48 3.23
C VAL A 796 27.20 20.35 3.82
N LEU A 797 26.51 19.83 4.83
CA LEU A 797 25.36 20.47 5.47
C LEU A 797 25.77 21.30 6.69
N GLY A 798 25.00 22.36 6.95
CA GLY A 798 25.28 23.35 7.98
C GLY A 798 26.06 24.56 7.45
N GLU A 799 26.16 25.60 8.27
CA GLU A 799 26.90 26.79 7.86
C GLU A 799 28.40 26.51 7.73
N ASN A 800 28.98 25.70 8.62
CA ASN A 800 30.40 25.33 8.62
C ASN A 800 30.66 23.91 8.14
N GLY A 801 29.63 23.18 7.71
CA GLY A 801 29.77 21.81 7.24
C GLY A 801 29.90 20.80 8.38
N ARG A 802 29.28 21.03 9.54
CA ARG A 802 29.36 20.10 10.68
C ARG A 802 28.35 18.96 10.64
N GLY A 803 27.45 18.96 9.65
CA GLY A 803 26.44 17.92 9.45
C GLY A 803 25.04 18.39 9.80
N VAL A 804 24.15 17.42 10.03
CA VAL A 804 22.71 17.67 10.17
C VAL A 804 22.34 18.41 11.45
N ASP A 805 23.12 18.25 12.52
CA ASP A 805 22.89 18.96 13.78
C ASP A 805 23.06 20.48 13.62
N GLU A 806 24.14 20.93 12.98
CA GLU A 806 24.35 22.34 12.64
C GLU A 806 23.33 22.83 11.62
N TYR A 807 22.96 22.00 10.64
CA TYR A 807 21.96 22.34 9.63
C TYR A 807 20.58 22.65 10.24
N PHE A 808 20.14 21.84 11.19
CA PHE A 808 18.86 22.03 11.88
C PHE A 808 18.96 22.91 13.15
N GLY A 809 20.16 23.29 13.57
CA GLY A 809 20.38 24.07 14.78
C GLY A 809 20.03 23.31 16.07
N ILE A 810 20.18 21.98 16.08
CA ILE A 810 19.94 21.14 17.25
C ILE A 810 21.25 20.89 18.02
N ASP A 811 21.15 20.60 19.32
CA ASP A 811 22.32 20.33 20.14
C ASP A 811 22.98 19.00 19.69
N PRO A 812 24.30 18.96 19.38
CA PRO A 812 24.98 17.73 18.99
C PRO A 812 24.81 16.58 19.99
N SER A 813 24.58 16.89 21.27
CA SER A 813 24.35 15.90 22.34
C SER A 813 22.97 15.24 22.30
N ASP A 814 22.04 15.76 21.48
CA ASP A 814 20.74 15.14 21.23
C ASP A 814 20.83 13.91 20.32
N ILE A 815 21.96 13.72 19.63
CA ILE A 815 22.31 12.51 18.89
C ILE A 815 23.38 11.77 19.71
N ASP A 816 23.15 10.49 20.04
CA ASP A 816 24.09 9.77 20.93
C ASP A 816 25.35 9.35 20.18
N ILE A 817 25.19 8.94 18.92
CA ILE A 817 26.28 8.44 18.08
C ILE A 817 26.24 9.14 16.73
N HIS A 818 27.24 9.97 16.50
CA HIS A 818 27.54 10.50 15.18
C HIS A 818 28.52 9.55 14.51
N MET A 819 28.05 8.82 13.52
CA MET A 819 28.92 8.02 12.67
C MET A 819 29.31 8.87 11.46
N GLY A 820 30.54 8.76 10.98
CA GLY A 820 30.88 9.33 9.69
C GLY A 820 32.04 8.63 9.01
N THR A 821 32.23 8.94 7.73
CA THR A 821 33.37 8.44 6.94
C THR A 821 34.43 9.51 6.75
N LEU A 822 35.69 9.09 6.68
CA LEU A 822 36.82 9.93 6.31
C LEU A 822 37.10 9.91 4.79
N SER A 823 36.36 9.11 4.03
CA SER A 823 36.61 8.87 2.60
C SER A 823 35.88 9.80 1.63
N LYS A 824 34.92 10.60 2.11
CA LYS A 824 34.11 11.51 1.29
C LYS A 824 34.61 12.94 1.46
N GLY A 825 33.91 13.78 2.22
CA GLY A 825 34.29 15.18 2.42
C GLY A 825 35.74 15.39 2.84
N PHE A 826 36.26 14.54 3.74
CA PHE A 826 37.66 14.59 4.21
C PHE A 826 38.70 14.04 3.21
N GLY A 827 38.28 13.29 2.19
CA GLY A 827 39.14 12.91 1.07
C GLY A 827 40.22 11.85 1.34
N THR A 828 40.04 10.97 2.34
CA THR A 828 41.00 9.91 2.73
C THR A 828 40.36 8.51 2.74
N CYS A 829 40.61 7.69 3.78
CA CYS A 829 39.94 6.41 4.04
C CYS A 829 39.90 6.17 5.55
N GLY A 830 38.76 5.77 6.08
CA GLY A 830 38.52 5.62 7.51
C GLY A 830 37.07 5.86 7.88
N GLY A 831 36.72 5.62 9.13
CA GLY A 831 35.42 6.00 9.71
C GLY A 831 35.61 6.49 11.14
N TYR A 832 34.61 7.15 11.70
CA TYR A 832 34.63 7.56 13.10
C TYR A 832 33.26 7.40 13.76
N LEU A 833 33.29 7.28 15.07
CA LEU A 833 32.14 7.41 15.96
C LEU A 833 32.44 8.56 16.92
N ALA A 834 31.54 9.53 17.04
CA ALA A 834 31.68 10.67 17.93
C ALA A 834 30.45 10.79 18.83
N GLY A 835 30.66 11.13 20.10
CA GLY A 835 29.57 11.17 21.09
C GLY A 835 30.08 11.45 22.49
N LYS A 836 29.35 10.95 23.50
CA LYS A 836 29.75 11.06 24.92
C LYS A 836 31.03 10.29 25.20
N HIS A 837 31.87 10.84 26.07
CA HIS A 837 33.15 10.22 26.42
C HIS A 837 32.98 8.80 26.98
N SER A 838 31.98 8.58 27.84
CA SER A 838 31.71 7.27 28.42
C SER A 838 31.37 6.19 27.37
N LEU A 839 30.66 6.57 26.30
CA LEU A 839 30.36 5.66 25.20
C LEU A 839 31.63 5.34 24.42
N ILE A 840 32.38 6.37 24.03
CA ILE A 840 33.60 6.23 23.24
C ILE A 840 34.67 5.42 24.00
N GLU A 841 34.83 5.68 25.29
CA GLU A 841 35.71 4.92 26.18
C GLU A 841 35.31 3.44 26.21
N TYR A 842 34.01 3.14 26.41
CA TYR A 842 33.51 1.76 26.36
C TYR A 842 33.82 1.07 25.02
N LEU A 843 33.54 1.73 23.90
CA LEU A 843 33.77 1.17 22.56
C LEU A 843 35.25 0.91 22.28
N ARG A 844 36.16 1.74 22.81
CA ARG A 844 37.62 1.58 22.67
C ARG A 844 38.13 0.23 23.20
N TYR A 845 37.41 -0.38 24.14
CA TYR A 845 37.76 -1.67 24.75
C TYR A 845 36.83 -2.82 24.34
N SER A 846 35.65 -2.54 23.81
CA SER A 846 34.63 -3.55 23.53
C SER A 846 34.34 -3.78 22.05
N LEU A 847 34.56 -2.78 21.18
CA LEU A 847 34.13 -2.83 19.78
C LEU A 847 35.06 -3.71 18.93
N PRO A 848 34.61 -4.87 18.40
CA PRO A 848 35.51 -5.82 17.75
C PRO A 848 36.27 -5.25 16.54
N GLY A 849 35.61 -4.46 15.70
CA GLY A 849 36.22 -3.81 14.54
C GLY A 849 37.26 -2.73 14.88
N PHE A 850 37.36 -2.34 16.16
CA PHE A 850 38.44 -1.51 16.68
C PHE A 850 39.51 -2.37 17.38
N VAL A 851 39.09 -3.26 18.28
CA VAL A 851 40.00 -4.05 19.15
C VAL A 851 40.80 -5.08 18.35
N PHE A 852 40.16 -5.78 17.42
CA PHE A 852 40.76 -6.89 16.64
C PHE A 852 41.15 -6.49 15.22
N SER A 853 41.13 -5.20 14.91
CA SER A 853 41.57 -4.66 13.62
C SER A 853 42.86 -3.85 13.76
N VAL A 854 43.55 -3.64 12.64
CA VAL A 854 44.65 -2.68 12.56
C VAL A 854 44.11 -1.25 12.74
N GLY A 855 44.92 -0.32 13.27
CA GLY A 855 44.58 1.10 13.26
C GLY A 855 44.58 1.71 11.86
N ILE A 856 43.87 2.83 11.68
CA ILE A 856 43.97 3.66 10.46
C ILE A 856 45.44 4.01 10.17
N SER A 857 45.78 4.14 8.89
CA SER A 857 47.14 4.53 8.49
C SER A 857 47.49 5.94 8.99
N PRO A 858 48.65 6.16 9.64
CA PRO A 858 49.08 7.47 10.15
C PRO A 858 49.04 8.62 9.13
N PRO A 859 49.49 8.46 7.87
CA PRO A 859 49.36 9.52 6.86
C PRO A 859 47.91 9.87 6.52
N LEU A 860 46.98 8.91 6.56
CA LEU A 860 45.56 9.20 6.37
C LEU A 860 45.02 10.00 7.56
N ALA A 861 45.40 9.61 8.79
CA ALA A 861 45.01 10.36 9.97
C ALA A 861 45.53 11.81 9.97
N ALA A 862 46.79 12.00 9.57
CA ALA A 862 47.40 13.33 9.44
C ALA A 862 46.74 14.18 8.35
N ALA A 863 46.36 13.57 7.22
CA ALA A 863 45.64 14.24 6.14
C ALA A 863 44.28 14.76 6.62
N VAL A 864 43.50 13.94 7.34
CA VAL A 864 42.21 14.38 7.91
C VAL A 864 42.39 15.46 8.95
N LEU A 865 43.36 15.31 9.86
CA LEU A 865 43.68 16.32 10.87
C LEU A 865 43.98 17.67 10.23
N LYS A 866 44.80 17.68 9.18
CA LYS A 866 45.08 18.90 8.40
C LYS A 866 43.85 19.43 7.69
N GLY A 867 43.00 18.56 7.14
CA GLY A 867 41.72 18.93 6.55
C GLY A 867 40.82 19.67 7.54
N ILE A 868 40.69 19.17 8.77
CA ILE A 868 39.94 19.84 9.84
C ILE A 868 40.52 21.22 10.13
N GLU A 869 41.85 21.35 10.30
CA GLU A 869 42.51 22.64 10.54
C GLU A 869 42.25 23.66 9.41
N ILE A 870 42.23 23.20 8.15
CA ILE A 870 41.90 24.06 7.00
C ILE A 870 40.45 24.54 7.08
N MET A 871 39.51 23.63 7.37
CA MET A 871 38.09 23.96 7.46
C MET A 871 37.74 24.86 8.65
N GLU A 872 38.46 24.72 9.78
CA GLU A 872 38.35 25.63 10.94
C GLU A 872 38.89 27.03 10.62
N ARG A 873 39.91 27.12 9.76
CA ARG A 873 40.55 28.37 9.36
C ARG A 873 39.76 29.11 8.27
N ASP A 874 39.19 28.39 7.30
CA ASP A 874 38.47 28.96 6.17
C ASP A 874 37.30 28.07 5.71
N ASN A 875 36.09 28.60 5.88
CA ASN A 875 34.84 27.95 5.49
C ASN A 875 34.39 28.30 4.05
N SER A 876 35.26 28.92 3.23
CA SER A 876 34.93 29.28 1.84
C SER A 876 34.53 28.08 0.97
N ARG A 877 35.05 26.88 1.27
CA ARG A 877 34.79 25.64 0.52
C ARG A 877 33.33 25.18 0.65
N VAL A 878 32.77 25.12 1.85
CA VAL A 878 31.35 24.76 2.05
C VAL A 878 30.44 25.80 1.41
N LYS A 879 30.76 27.09 1.53
CA LYS A 879 30.00 28.16 0.87
C LYS A 879 30.00 28.03 -0.66
N ARG A 880 31.14 27.70 -1.27
CA ARG A 880 31.21 27.40 -2.70
C ARG A 880 30.41 26.16 -3.07
N LEU A 881 30.53 25.08 -2.30
CA LEU A 881 29.77 23.84 -2.53
C LEU A 881 28.26 24.10 -2.50
N ARG A 882 27.75 24.80 -1.48
CA ARG A 882 26.32 25.15 -1.36
C ARG A 882 25.85 25.99 -2.54
N ARG A 883 26.65 26.98 -2.96
CA ARG A 883 26.36 27.76 -4.18
C ARG A 883 26.30 26.84 -5.40
N ASN A 884 27.25 25.92 -5.56
CA ASN A 884 27.31 25.01 -6.70
C ASN A 884 26.11 24.04 -6.73
N ILE A 885 25.67 23.53 -5.57
CA ILE A 885 24.45 22.72 -5.45
C ILE A 885 23.23 23.54 -5.90
N ALA A 886 23.07 24.76 -5.38
CA ALA A 886 21.97 25.64 -5.76
C ALA A 886 21.99 25.99 -7.27
N THR A 887 23.17 26.23 -7.85
CA THR A 887 23.35 26.44 -9.29
C THR A 887 22.91 25.19 -10.07
N PHE A 888 23.35 23.99 -9.66
CA PHE A 888 22.96 22.75 -10.33
C PHE A 888 21.45 22.55 -10.34
N LEU A 889 20.79 22.63 -9.18
CA LEU A 889 19.34 22.44 -9.07
C LEU A 889 18.58 23.46 -9.91
N LYS A 890 18.96 24.74 -9.82
CA LYS A 890 18.35 25.82 -10.61
C LYS A 890 18.46 25.55 -12.11
N GLU A 891 19.63 25.16 -12.59
CA GLU A 891 19.85 24.93 -14.02
C GLU A 891 19.19 23.62 -14.49
N ALA A 892 19.17 22.56 -13.67
CA ALA A 892 18.47 21.31 -13.99
C ALA A 892 16.96 21.54 -14.12
N HIS A 893 16.36 22.29 -13.18
CA HIS A 893 14.95 22.68 -13.22
C HIS A 893 14.65 23.59 -14.42
N ARG A 894 15.60 24.43 -14.85
CA ARG A 894 15.46 25.24 -16.08
C ARG A 894 15.26 24.38 -17.33
N TYR A 895 15.85 23.20 -17.37
CA TYR A 895 15.68 22.21 -18.46
C TYR A 895 14.50 21.24 -18.22
N GLY A 896 13.77 21.36 -17.11
CA GLY A 896 12.67 20.47 -16.76
C GLY A 896 13.12 19.07 -16.33
N MET A 897 14.36 18.92 -15.87
CA MET A 897 14.89 17.64 -15.40
C MET A 897 14.38 17.31 -13.99
N ASP A 898 13.99 16.06 -13.76
CA ASP A 898 13.62 15.55 -12.45
C ASP A 898 14.87 15.27 -11.60
N THR A 899 15.03 16.05 -10.52
CA THR A 899 16.15 15.95 -9.57
C THR A 899 15.88 14.98 -8.41
N CYS A 900 14.88 14.11 -8.52
CA CYS A 900 14.41 13.22 -7.45
C CYS A 900 14.08 14.05 -6.18
N LEU A 901 14.55 13.61 -5.00
CA LEU A 901 14.36 14.32 -3.72
C LEU A 901 15.54 15.23 -3.36
N ALA A 902 16.41 15.56 -4.31
CA ALA A 902 17.63 16.31 -4.05
C ALA A 902 17.35 17.66 -3.39
N GLY A 903 17.87 17.83 -2.17
CA GLY A 903 17.80 19.07 -1.41
C GLY A 903 19.13 19.83 -1.41
N GLU A 904 19.57 20.29 -0.23
CA GLU A 904 20.86 20.98 -0.07
C GLU A 904 22.07 20.03 0.00
N THR A 905 21.93 18.78 -0.46
CA THR A 905 23.02 17.79 -0.41
C THR A 905 23.92 17.88 -1.63
N ALA A 906 25.15 17.37 -1.50
CA ALA A 906 26.11 17.32 -2.61
C ALA A 906 25.82 16.19 -3.61
N VAL A 907 24.77 15.40 -3.41
CA VAL A 907 24.32 14.36 -4.33
C VAL A 907 23.04 14.86 -5.01
N THR A 908 23.12 15.12 -6.30
CA THR A 908 22.05 15.74 -7.08
C THR A 908 21.73 14.85 -8.29
N PRO A 909 20.99 13.74 -8.11
CA PRO A 909 20.64 12.83 -9.20
C PRO A 909 19.74 13.50 -10.25
N ILE A 910 19.74 12.94 -11.46
CA ILE A 910 18.74 13.21 -12.50
C ILE A 910 18.06 11.89 -12.87
N MET A 911 16.75 11.80 -12.70
CA MET A 911 15.97 10.61 -13.05
C MET A 911 15.97 10.39 -14.57
N ILE A 912 16.27 9.15 -14.98
CA ILE A 912 16.25 8.73 -16.39
C ILE A 912 15.15 7.69 -16.64
N GLY A 913 14.91 6.79 -15.69
CA GLY A 913 13.96 5.68 -15.82
C GLY A 913 14.64 4.40 -16.33
N PRO A 914 14.67 4.10 -17.64
CA PRO A 914 15.22 2.83 -18.13
C PRO A 914 16.74 2.70 -17.93
N ASP A 915 17.19 1.58 -17.36
CA ASP A 915 18.60 1.26 -17.08
C ASP A 915 19.51 1.40 -18.32
N GLU A 916 19.07 0.87 -19.46
CA GLU A 916 19.79 0.90 -20.73
C GLU A 916 20.04 2.34 -21.22
N VAL A 917 19.03 3.21 -21.06
CA VAL A 917 19.13 4.62 -21.44
C VAL A 917 20.08 5.36 -20.51
N ALA A 918 20.03 5.09 -19.21
CA ALA A 918 20.96 5.67 -18.24
C ALA A 918 22.42 5.29 -18.56
N PHE A 919 22.68 4.03 -18.92
CA PHE A 919 24.01 3.60 -19.37
C PHE A 919 24.46 4.32 -20.65
N MET A 920 23.59 4.40 -21.66
CA MET A 920 23.92 5.07 -22.92
C MET A 920 24.22 6.55 -22.71
N LEU A 921 23.38 7.26 -21.95
CA LEU A 921 23.57 8.68 -21.65
C LEU A 921 24.86 8.93 -20.85
N SER A 922 25.15 8.09 -19.85
CA SER A 922 26.41 8.17 -19.10
C SER A 922 27.62 8.03 -20.03
N LYS A 923 27.57 7.09 -20.98
CA LYS A 923 28.64 6.88 -21.95
C LYS A 923 28.78 8.03 -22.94
N GLN A 924 27.67 8.55 -23.45
CA GLN A 924 27.68 9.69 -24.36
C GLN A 924 28.20 10.96 -23.68
N LEU A 925 27.86 11.17 -22.41
CA LEU A 925 28.48 12.23 -21.60
C LEU A 925 29.99 12.02 -21.47
N GLU A 926 30.46 10.80 -21.25
CA GLU A 926 31.88 10.48 -21.21
C GLU A 926 32.56 10.84 -22.55
N ASP A 927 31.92 10.53 -23.69
CA ASP A 927 32.41 10.90 -25.01
C ASP A 927 32.49 12.42 -25.19
N GLU A 928 31.57 13.19 -24.59
CA GLU A 928 31.60 14.66 -24.50
C GLU A 928 32.60 15.19 -23.44
N GLY A 929 33.23 14.32 -22.67
CA GLY A 929 34.23 14.68 -21.66
C GLY A 929 33.67 14.92 -20.27
N ILE A 930 32.49 14.40 -19.96
CA ILE A 930 31.77 14.55 -18.68
C ILE A 930 31.55 13.17 -18.04
N ILE A 931 31.94 13.01 -16.78
CA ILE A 931 31.73 11.78 -16.02
C ILE A 931 30.52 11.98 -15.11
N ALA A 932 29.41 11.32 -15.43
CA ALA A 932 28.23 11.22 -14.59
C ALA A 932 27.80 9.74 -14.56
N PRO A 933 28.09 9.00 -13.47
CA PRO A 933 27.86 7.56 -13.42
C PRO A 933 26.36 7.25 -13.31
N PRO A 934 25.88 6.16 -13.92
CA PRO A 934 24.51 5.71 -13.76
C PRO A 934 24.36 4.92 -12.47
N ALA A 935 23.26 5.13 -11.75
CA ALA A 935 22.75 4.22 -10.74
C ALA A 935 21.62 3.40 -11.36
N VAL A 936 21.80 2.08 -11.40
CA VAL A 936 20.91 1.09 -12.04
C VAL A 936 20.69 -0.10 -11.09
N PHE A 937 19.81 -1.03 -11.45
CA PHE A 937 19.60 -2.24 -10.66
C PHE A 937 20.92 -3.02 -10.41
N PRO A 938 21.16 -3.54 -9.19
CA PRO A 938 20.27 -3.56 -8.02
C PRO A 938 20.43 -2.35 -7.08
N ALA A 939 21.18 -1.31 -7.45
CA ALA A 939 21.40 -0.14 -6.59
C ALA A 939 20.15 0.76 -6.46
N VAL A 940 19.30 0.75 -7.49
CA VAL A 940 17.96 1.35 -7.51
C VAL A 940 17.00 0.36 -8.19
N ALA A 941 15.69 0.47 -7.96
CA ALA A 941 14.69 -0.42 -8.55
C ALA A 941 14.76 -0.41 -10.10
N GLN A 942 14.37 -1.52 -10.74
CA GLN A 942 14.35 -1.61 -12.21
C GLN A 942 13.46 -0.52 -12.82
N GLY A 943 13.95 0.16 -13.86
CA GLY A 943 13.19 1.23 -14.51
C GLY A 943 13.13 2.54 -13.71
N GLN A 944 13.90 2.65 -12.62
CA GLN A 944 14.09 3.87 -11.82
C GLN A 944 15.55 4.34 -11.83
N ALA A 945 16.26 4.04 -12.92
CA ALA A 945 17.66 4.41 -13.12
C ALA A 945 17.83 5.93 -13.19
N ARG A 946 18.97 6.41 -12.71
CA ARG A 946 19.29 7.85 -12.64
C ARG A 946 20.77 8.10 -12.87
N LEU A 947 21.10 9.25 -13.43
CA LEU A 947 22.49 9.73 -13.49
C LEU A 947 22.81 10.48 -12.21
N ARG A 948 23.83 10.01 -11.49
CA ARG A 948 24.11 10.53 -10.15
C ARG A 948 25.23 11.55 -10.19
N PHE A 949 24.86 12.82 -10.31
CA PHE A 949 25.80 13.93 -10.22
C PHE A 949 26.17 14.21 -8.76
N CYS A 950 27.46 14.34 -8.48
CA CYS A 950 28.00 14.74 -7.19
C CYS A 950 28.71 16.08 -7.31
N MET A 951 28.23 17.08 -6.58
CA MET A 951 28.80 18.42 -6.59
C MET A 951 30.05 18.50 -5.71
N THR A 952 30.99 19.37 -6.08
CA THR A 952 32.17 19.68 -5.29
C THR A 952 32.32 21.20 -5.20
N SER A 953 33.04 21.69 -4.19
CA SER A 953 33.38 23.11 -4.03
C SER A 953 34.26 23.67 -5.13
N GLU A 954 34.86 22.79 -5.93
CA GLU A 954 35.81 23.13 -6.99
C GLU A 954 35.12 23.26 -8.35
N HIS A 955 33.89 22.77 -8.51
CA HIS A 955 33.10 23.03 -9.71
C HIS A 955 32.88 24.54 -9.89
N THR A 956 32.93 24.97 -11.13
CA THR A 956 32.55 26.31 -11.58
C THR A 956 31.12 26.29 -12.11
N GLU A 957 30.47 27.45 -12.11
CA GLU A 957 29.10 27.59 -12.65
C GLU A 957 29.07 27.22 -14.14
N GLU A 958 30.09 27.60 -14.89
CA GLU A 958 30.23 27.29 -16.31
C GLU A 958 30.32 25.78 -16.57
N GLN A 959 31.04 25.04 -15.72
CA GLN A 959 31.13 23.58 -15.81
C GLN A 959 29.77 22.92 -15.55
N ILE A 960 29.03 23.39 -14.55
CA ILE A 960 27.70 22.85 -14.19
C ILE A 960 26.71 23.08 -15.32
N VAL A 961 26.63 24.32 -15.82
CA VAL A 961 25.75 24.69 -16.94
C VAL A 961 26.10 23.86 -18.18
N TYR A 962 27.38 23.74 -18.52
CA TYR A 962 27.84 22.96 -19.66
C TYR A 962 27.42 21.49 -19.56
N ALA A 963 27.54 20.89 -18.38
CA ALA A 963 27.19 19.48 -18.19
C ALA A 963 25.69 19.23 -18.37
N LEU A 964 24.84 20.09 -17.80
CA LEU A 964 23.39 19.99 -17.91
C LEU A 964 22.88 20.32 -19.32
N GLU A 965 23.48 21.31 -20.00
CA GLU A 965 23.18 21.62 -21.40
C GLU A 965 23.48 20.42 -22.30
N LYS A 966 24.62 19.75 -22.08
CA LYS A 966 25.00 18.54 -22.83
C LYS A 966 24.08 17.38 -22.55
N LEU A 967 23.74 17.13 -21.29
CA LEU A 967 22.77 16.10 -20.93
C LEU A 967 21.41 16.35 -21.59
N ASN A 968 20.90 17.59 -21.55
CA ASN A 968 19.62 17.95 -22.19
C ASN A 968 19.63 17.63 -23.70
N ALA A 969 20.69 18.05 -24.42
CA ALA A 969 20.82 17.80 -25.85
C ALA A 969 20.90 16.29 -26.18
N LEU A 970 21.54 15.48 -25.33
CA LEU A 970 21.60 14.03 -25.49
C LEU A 970 20.24 13.38 -25.22
N MET A 971 19.51 13.84 -24.19
CA MET A 971 18.16 13.35 -23.86
C MET A 971 17.15 13.59 -25.00
N GLU A 972 17.28 14.71 -25.74
CA GLU A 972 16.44 14.99 -26.92
C GLU A 972 16.55 13.92 -28.03
N SER A 973 17.63 13.11 -28.04
CA SER A 973 17.80 12.01 -29.00
C SER A 973 16.99 10.76 -28.65
N TYR A 974 16.29 10.73 -27.50
CA TYR A 974 15.50 9.60 -27.01
C TYR A 974 14.00 9.93 -26.76
N PRO A 975 13.28 10.59 -27.70
CA PRO A 975 11.95 11.16 -27.45
C PRO A 975 10.81 10.14 -27.24
N GLY A 976 11.07 8.83 -27.41
CA GLY A 976 10.07 7.77 -27.22
C GLY A 976 10.27 6.90 -25.96
N LEU A 977 11.41 7.05 -25.26
CA LEU A 977 11.76 6.25 -24.07
C LEU A 977 11.75 7.07 -22.78
N LEU A 978 11.88 8.39 -22.89
CA LEU A 978 11.83 9.33 -21.77
C LEU A 978 10.48 10.04 -21.82
N LYS A 979 9.50 9.56 -21.04
CA LYS A 979 8.25 10.32 -20.84
C LYS A 979 8.62 11.64 -20.17
N LYS A 980 8.25 12.76 -20.80
CA LYS A 980 8.46 14.11 -20.26
C LYS A 980 7.57 14.39 -19.06
#